data_AF-A0ABD3SS22-F1
#
_entry.id   AF-A0ABD3SS22-F1
#
_cell.length_a   1.000
_cell.length_b   1.000
_cell.length_c   1.000
_cell.angle_alpha   90.00
_cell.angle_beta   90.00
_cell.angle_gamma   90.00
#
_symmetry.space_group_name_H-M   'P 1'
#
loop_
_entity.id
_entity.type
_entity.pdbx_description
1 polymer ?
#
loop_
_entity_poly.entity_id
_entity_poly.type
_entity_poly.pdbx_seq_one_letter_code
_entity_poly.pdbx_strand_id
1 'polypeptide(L)'
;MILKNPGGAIQEWASSGGIDEVVHLARNHNLICDGWISLLPFLPVSELKEVKRRAKTWNVEIKFVATSRDVEDTVNSELHHWVLHDLERRAGLSSDERKELDTNLRARAYLHRQRILCLSGLVTLLPLAGNIYETWPNYLRSVSMISAENWCNALARVGVCNSNPSLPVEGILLTMRLVGNAANEKVEKLLSCMEEDKLCKYLLVLGIDEDELDTDAACVLIKQLQSRAELKQQMQSFHIVTNPSQPLGHPFAVCKAWDSMAVKAWSNGADWVLLLGDDIEIDCPFHYRAFYRCFLDISHRLGVPFGFGCPFWNDCSFPGFPSFPCIGRVHHDIFQALIPKHRQESFVNQDFDPYIHTLYAKLKASPCVKAASLKNSIGGNMNPRYDKVPAQGWQDFVLDDFRNYIRPCVPKGTPENVLLDVIVPSFRVQVDYLQSICSLKVPKKVTTNFIVIIDNKEALLRVASDLSDCRNDISVSEAEGILEHYLAKAGNTIRVRCNKFNLGASASRNRGLDESAAEYVLNLDDDLVPDDDLLEQYGRKLMEIDETVVGLVGLVRFPRSPDIPLRHAAVLMSNLTYMFEIAERSEMHNPAWGVTANILFRRTNVRFDLIYAKTGGGEDVDYALRVTEASGGGTLLSVPQARVVHPFWPGSIFTLASHFYNWSIGDGALFKRFPQHCYWSFPNLPETILLTLLARMLVGIGLWDYLQFIIHSFVADFLVDLIFGDYKHRISVVHGIGKDQATTKRSHFFYLVAHVLANLYVVGLECGRLRGHIGRLDIRYGVFRRFDWHIGRLDGAPSNFRKREAQKFCLFVAFFIHLVRKL
;
A
#
# COMPACT_ATOMS: atom_id res chain seq x y z
N MET A 1 31.99 -37.11 -7.83
CA MET A 1 31.46 -37.65 -6.56
C MET A 1 30.50 -36.69 -5.84
N ILE A 2 30.84 -35.40 -5.65
CA ILE A 2 30.00 -34.40 -4.96
C ILE A 2 28.52 -34.38 -5.45
N LEU A 3 28.27 -34.56 -6.75
CA LEU A 3 26.91 -34.62 -7.29
C LEU A 3 26.11 -35.89 -6.94
N LYS A 4 26.77 -36.99 -6.53
CA LYS A 4 26.18 -38.31 -6.23
C LYS A 4 26.17 -38.64 -4.73
N ASN A 5 27.21 -38.21 -4.00
CA ASN A 5 27.29 -38.30 -2.54
C ASN A 5 28.06 -37.05 -2.02
N PRO A 6 27.39 -35.90 -1.85
CA PRO A 6 28.03 -34.68 -1.38
C PRO A 6 28.57 -34.83 0.04
N GLY A 7 27.85 -35.54 0.91
CA GLY A 7 28.29 -35.81 2.29
C GLY A 7 29.62 -36.55 2.31
N GLY A 8 29.72 -37.69 1.62
CA GLY A 8 30.96 -38.47 1.53
C GLY A 8 32.11 -37.69 0.89
N ALA A 9 31.87 -36.96 -0.21
CA ALA A 9 32.91 -36.19 -0.88
C ALA A 9 33.44 -35.00 -0.06
N ILE A 10 32.55 -34.32 0.68
CA ILE A 10 32.92 -33.21 1.57
C ILE A 10 33.58 -33.75 2.85
N GLN A 11 33.18 -34.93 3.34
CA GLN A 11 33.80 -35.59 4.49
C GLN A 11 35.19 -36.15 4.14
N GLU A 12 35.39 -36.67 2.93
CA GLU A 12 36.69 -37.08 2.41
C GLU A 12 37.62 -35.88 2.23
N TRP A 13 37.15 -34.78 1.62
CA TRP A 13 37.90 -33.52 1.52
C TRP A 13 38.28 -32.94 2.90
N ALA A 14 37.36 -32.96 3.87
CA ALA A 14 37.64 -32.54 5.23
C ALA A 14 38.70 -33.43 5.90
N SER A 15 38.65 -34.74 5.65
CA SER A 15 39.61 -35.74 6.13
C SER A 15 40.99 -35.60 5.46
N SER A 16 41.06 -35.10 4.23
CA SER A 16 42.29 -34.95 3.44
C SER A 16 42.98 -33.60 3.63
N GLY A 17 42.76 -32.91 4.76
CA GLY A 17 43.39 -31.64 5.09
C GLY A 17 42.64 -30.38 4.65
N GLY A 18 41.48 -30.50 3.99
CA GLY A 18 40.69 -29.35 3.53
C GLY A 18 40.21 -28.41 4.65
N ILE A 19 40.08 -28.91 5.87
CA ILE A 19 39.81 -28.08 7.06
C ILE A 19 40.98 -27.10 7.32
N ASP A 20 42.22 -27.57 7.23
CA ASP A 20 43.40 -26.73 7.48
C ASP A 20 43.63 -25.73 6.34
N GLU A 21 43.33 -26.11 5.08
CA GLU A 21 43.27 -25.16 3.95
C GLU A 21 42.27 -24.03 4.23
N VAL A 22 41.02 -24.36 4.60
CA VAL A 22 39.99 -23.34 4.88
C VAL A 22 40.39 -22.45 6.06
N VAL A 23 41.01 -23.00 7.11
CA VAL A 23 41.50 -22.21 8.25
C VAL A 23 42.69 -21.32 7.85
N HIS A 24 43.59 -21.80 7.00
CA HIS A 24 44.71 -21.02 6.49
C HIS A 24 44.25 -19.88 5.58
N LEU A 25 43.31 -20.14 4.67
CA LEU A 25 42.67 -19.13 3.83
C LEU A 25 41.91 -18.09 4.68
N ALA A 26 41.16 -18.55 5.68
CA ALA A 26 40.42 -17.69 6.62
C ALA A 26 41.34 -16.82 7.50
N ARG A 27 42.57 -17.23 7.76
CA ARG A 27 43.56 -16.42 8.47
C ARG A 27 44.10 -15.25 7.62
N ASN A 28 44.21 -15.46 6.31
CA ASN A 28 45.06 -14.62 5.45
C ASN A 28 44.30 -13.66 4.52
N HIS A 29 43.01 -13.89 4.21
CA HIS A 29 42.35 -13.21 3.07
C HIS A 29 41.06 -12.41 3.38
N ASN A 30 40.75 -12.14 4.65
CA ASN A 30 39.76 -11.17 5.21
C ASN A 30 38.64 -10.56 4.30
N LEU A 31 37.33 -10.91 4.33
CA LEU A 31 36.73 -12.19 3.92
C LEU A 31 35.15 -12.07 3.61
N ILE A 32 34.58 -12.57 2.45
CA ILE A 32 33.12 -12.78 2.06
C ILE A 32 32.84 -14.02 1.17
N CYS A 33 31.77 -14.81 1.42
CA CYS A 33 31.47 -16.04 0.65
C CYS A 33 30.51 -15.82 -0.54
N ASP A 34 30.87 -16.33 -1.71
CA ASP A 34 29.93 -16.67 -2.79
C ASP A 34 30.48 -17.91 -3.57
N GLY A 35 29.63 -18.63 -4.31
CA GLY A 35 30.04 -19.87 -5.00
C GLY A 35 30.27 -21.09 -4.07
N TRP A 36 31.13 -22.04 -4.45
CA TRP A 36 31.22 -23.40 -3.85
C TRP A 36 31.53 -23.47 -2.34
N ILE A 37 31.95 -22.38 -1.69
CA ILE A 37 32.11 -22.30 -0.22
C ILE A 37 30.75 -22.34 0.51
N SER A 38 29.66 -21.98 -0.18
CA SER A 38 28.27 -22.23 0.25
C SER A 38 27.93 -23.72 0.44
N LEU A 39 28.84 -24.64 0.10
CA LEU A 39 28.72 -26.06 0.42
C LEU A 39 29.20 -26.45 1.83
N LEU A 40 29.90 -25.58 2.57
CA LEU A 40 30.34 -25.89 3.95
C LEU A 40 29.19 -26.30 4.88
N PRO A 41 27.97 -25.73 4.83
CA PRO A 41 26.80 -26.21 5.60
C PRO A 41 26.36 -27.66 5.33
N PHE A 42 26.91 -28.35 4.33
CA PHE A 42 26.67 -29.78 4.11
C PHE A 42 27.58 -30.69 4.96
N LEU A 43 28.65 -30.16 5.55
CA LEU A 43 29.47 -30.85 6.56
C LEU A 43 28.60 -31.33 7.74
N PRO A 44 28.89 -32.50 8.33
CA PRO A 44 28.33 -32.87 9.62
C PRO A 44 28.60 -31.81 10.70
N VAL A 45 27.70 -31.69 11.69
CA VAL A 45 27.84 -30.70 12.78
C VAL A 45 29.13 -30.90 13.59
N SER A 46 29.66 -32.13 13.66
CA SER A 46 30.98 -32.43 14.22
C SER A 46 32.11 -31.74 13.45
N GLU A 47 32.10 -31.81 12.12
CA GLU A 47 33.12 -31.20 11.27
C GLU A 47 33.02 -29.67 11.24
N LEU A 48 31.80 -29.11 11.26
CA LEU A 48 31.63 -27.66 11.41
C LEU A 48 32.15 -27.15 12.76
N LYS A 49 32.02 -27.95 13.83
CA LYS A 49 32.64 -27.68 15.13
C LYS A 49 34.16 -27.82 15.06
N GLU A 50 34.69 -28.80 14.34
CA GLU A 50 36.13 -28.99 14.13
C GLU A 50 36.76 -27.84 13.34
N VAL A 51 36.15 -27.39 12.25
CA VAL A 51 36.55 -26.19 11.48
C VAL A 51 36.65 -24.97 12.41
N LYS A 52 35.63 -24.73 13.24
CA LYS A 52 35.66 -23.63 14.23
C LYS A 52 36.73 -23.83 15.31
N ARG A 53 36.94 -25.07 15.78
CA ARG A 53 37.95 -25.39 16.80
C ARG A 53 39.35 -25.13 16.25
N ARG A 54 39.66 -25.59 15.04
CA ARG A 54 40.94 -25.35 14.36
C ARG A 54 41.16 -23.87 14.04
N ALA A 55 40.15 -23.20 13.51
CA ALA A 55 40.19 -21.74 13.33
C ALA A 55 40.55 -21.01 14.63
N LYS A 56 39.88 -21.37 15.75
CA LYS A 56 40.15 -20.77 17.06
C LYS A 56 41.58 -21.05 17.55
N THR A 57 42.15 -22.23 17.28
CA THR A 57 43.58 -22.50 17.58
C THR A 57 44.56 -21.66 16.74
N TRP A 58 44.11 -21.10 15.63
CA TRP A 58 44.88 -20.19 14.76
C TRP A 58 44.54 -18.72 15.00
N ASN A 59 43.78 -18.42 16.06
CA ASN A 59 43.24 -17.11 16.41
C ASN A 59 42.29 -16.51 15.35
N VAL A 60 41.56 -17.36 14.63
CA VAL A 60 40.57 -17.01 13.61
C VAL A 60 39.16 -17.35 14.11
N GLU A 61 38.22 -16.41 14.04
CA GLU A 61 36.82 -16.64 14.40
C GLU A 61 35.97 -16.91 13.14
N ILE A 62 35.21 -18.01 13.11
CA ILE A 62 34.36 -18.41 11.97
C ILE A 62 32.87 -18.46 12.34
N LYS A 63 32.04 -17.86 11.48
CA LYS A 63 30.59 -17.77 11.52
C LYS A 63 29.99 -18.10 10.11
N PHE A 64 28.67 -18.25 9.86
CA PHE A 64 28.03 -18.76 8.60
C PHE A 64 26.59 -18.22 8.20
N VAL A 65 26.40 -17.03 7.58
CA VAL A 65 25.16 -16.18 7.45
C VAL A 65 24.11 -16.91 6.60
N ALA A 66 22.87 -16.90 7.09
CA ALA A 66 21.66 -17.10 6.32
C ALA A 66 20.83 -15.80 6.37
N THR A 67 20.47 -15.28 5.21
CA THR A 67 19.52 -14.17 5.05
C THR A 67 18.09 -14.65 5.28
N SER A 68 17.13 -13.73 5.43
CA SER A 68 15.69 -14.09 5.47
C SER A 68 15.24 -14.89 4.24
N ARG A 69 15.85 -14.66 3.07
CA ARG A 69 15.61 -15.43 1.85
C ARG A 69 16.18 -16.86 1.88
N ASP A 70 17.25 -17.11 2.63
CA ASP A 70 17.83 -18.45 2.79
C ASP A 70 16.96 -19.35 3.70
N VAL A 71 16.18 -18.72 4.58
CA VAL A 71 15.15 -19.37 5.41
C VAL A 71 13.85 -19.59 4.61
N GLU A 72 13.43 -18.60 3.83
CA GLU A 72 12.07 -18.61 3.25
C GLU A 72 11.88 -19.52 2.03
N ASP A 73 12.79 -19.57 1.03
CA ASP A 73 12.88 -20.69 0.05
C ASP A 73 14.04 -20.61 -1.00
N THR A 74 14.92 -19.60 -0.92
CA THR A 74 15.73 -19.14 -2.07
C THR A 74 17.16 -19.66 -2.17
N VAL A 75 17.53 -20.68 -1.39
CA VAL A 75 18.72 -21.52 -1.72
C VAL A 75 18.53 -22.22 -3.08
N ASN A 76 17.27 -22.40 -3.53
CA ASN A 76 16.87 -22.75 -4.89
C ASN A 76 17.23 -21.70 -5.97
N SER A 77 17.75 -20.52 -5.62
CA SER A 77 18.11 -19.50 -6.61
C SER A 77 19.57 -19.09 -6.63
N GLU A 78 20.29 -18.98 -5.51
CA GLU A 78 21.66 -18.43 -5.58
C GLU A 78 22.65 -19.43 -6.20
N LEU A 79 22.89 -20.54 -5.49
CA LEU A 79 23.73 -21.64 -5.98
C LEU A 79 23.20 -22.20 -7.31
N HIS A 80 21.88 -22.15 -7.48
CA HIS A 80 21.16 -22.68 -8.64
C HIS A 80 21.29 -21.81 -9.88
N HIS A 81 21.14 -20.49 -9.76
CA HIS A 81 21.22 -19.55 -10.89
C HIS A 81 22.67 -19.37 -11.35
N TRP A 82 23.61 -19.19 -10.41
CA TRP A 82 25.03 -19.05 -10.76
C TRP A 82 25.61 -20.32 -11.40
N VAL A 83 25.37 -21.50 -10.80
CA VAL A 83 25.90 -22.75 -11.37
C VAL A 83 25.19 -23.11 -12.67
N LEU A 84 23.86 -23.04 -12.74
CA LEU A 84 23.15 -23.49 -13.93
C LEU A 84 23.28 -22.51 -15.09
N HIS A 85 23.09 -21.20 -14.88
CA HIS A 85 23.12 -20.21 -15.97
C HIS A 85 24.54 -19.96 -16.51
N ASP A 86 25.56 -19.96 -15.64
CA ASP A 86 26.94 -19.71 -16.07
C ASP A 86 27.60 -20.96 -16.69
N LEU A 87 27.25 -22.18 -16.23
CA LEU A 87 27.63 -23.42 -16.95
C LEU A 87 26.84 -23.58 -18.26
N GLU A 88 25.52 -23.34 -18.27
CA GLU A 88 24.70 -23.44 -19.49
C GLU A 88 25.24 -22.52 -20.59
N ARG A 89 25.53 -21.26 -20.27
CA ARG A 89 26.01 -20.26 -21.24
C ARG A 89 27.46 -20.48 -21.70
N ARG A 90 28.32 -21.10 -20.88
CA ARG A 90 29.77 -21.21 -21.15
C ARG A 90 30.27 -22.61 -21.49
N ALA A 91 29.54 -23.66 -21.12
CA ALA A 91 29.87 -25.06 -21.44
C ALA A 91 29.00 -25.67 -22.54
N GLY A 92 27.88 -25.02 -22.93
CA GLY A 92 27.04 -25.47 -24.05
C GLY A 92 26.24 -26.75 -23.77
N LEU A 93 25.70 -26.86 -22.55
CA LEU A 93 24.95 -28.03 -22.09
C LEU A 93 23.70 -28.30 -22.96
N SER A 94 23.40 -29.58 -23.20
CA SER A 94 22.15 -29.99 -23.85
C SER A 94 20.93 -29.78 -22.94
N SER A 95 19.72 -29.79 -23.53
CA SER A 95 18.48 -29.60 -22.77
C SER A 95 18.22 -30.69 -21.72
N ASP A 96 18.67 -31.92 -21.97
CA ASP A 96 18.52 -33.02 -21.01
C ASP A 96 19.52 -32.92 -19.86
N GLU A 97 20.80 -32.58 -20.15
CA GLU A 97 21.80 -32.28 -19.11
C GLU A 97 21.39 -31.09 -18.24
N ARG A 98 20.81 -30.05 -18.84
CA ARG A 98 20.21 -28.91 -18.14
C ARG A 98 19.07 -29.34 -17.21
N LYS A 99 18.16 -30.19 -17.70
CA LYS A 99 16.99 -30.68 -16.93
C LYS A 99 17.41 -31.59 -15.78
N GLU A 100 18.43 -32.43 -15.99
CA GLU A 100 19.03 -33.24 -14.94
C GLU A 100 19.75 -32.36 -13.90
N LEU A 101 20.51 -31.34 -14.33
CA LEU A 101 21.18 -30.40 -13.43
C LEU A 101 20.17 -29.59 -12.58
N ASP A 102 19.09 -29.07 -13.19
CA ASP A 102 18.02 -28.36 -12.49
C ASP A 102 17.33 -29.25 -11.45
N THR A 103 16.94 -30.47 -11.83
CA THR A 103 16.29 -31.45 -10.94
C THR A 103 17.16 -31.78 -9.73
N ASN A 104 18.46 -32.02 -9.97
CA ASN A 104 19.44 -32.31 -8.92
C ASN A 104 19.68 -31.13 -7.98
N LEU A 105 19.70 -29.90 -8.47
CA LEU A 105 19.85 -28.71 -7.64
C LEU A 105 18.59 -28.44 -6.80
N ARG A 106 17.37 -28.61 -7.36
CA ARG A 106 16.10 -28.43 -6.63
C ARG A 106 15.98 -29.37 -5.43
N ALA A 107 16.28 -30.65 -5.63
CA ALA A 107 16.26 -31.65 -4.56
C ALA A 107 17.25 -31.34 -3.42
N ARG A 108 18.38 -30.68 -3.74
CA ARG A 108 19.40 -30.30 -2.75
C ARG A 108 19.07 -29.04 -1.97
N ALA A 109 18.49 -28.03 -2.61
CA ALA A 109 18.04 -26.81 -1.93
C ALA A 109 16.95 -27.11 -0.88
N TYR A 110 16.04 -28.05 -1.17
CA TYR A 110 15.05 -28.55 -0.21
C TYR A 110 15.71 -29.16 1.05
N LEU A 111 16.74 -30.00 0.88
CA LEU A 111 17.53 -30.57 1.98
C LEU A 111 18.35 -29.52 2.74
N HIS A 112 18.83 -28.47 2.06
CA HIS A 112 19.58 -27.38 2.67
C HIS A 112 18.67 -26.50 3.54
N ARG A 113 17.46 -26.15 3.08
CA ARG A 113 16.47 -25.39 3.86
C ARG A 113 16.10 -26.10 5.18
N GLN A 114 15.89 -27.42 5.12
CA GLN A 114 15.66 -28.24 6.32
C GLN A 114 16.83 -28.20 7.32
N ARG A 115 18.09 -28.06 6.85
CA ARG A 115 19.26 -27.93 7.73
C ARG A 115 19.53 -26.51 8.22
N ILE A 116 19.23 -25.46 7.43
CA ILE A 116 19.30 -24.06 7.88
C ILE A 116 18.36 -23.83 9.07
N LEU A 117 17.16 -24.41 9.05
CA LEU A 117 16.21 -24.34 10.16
C LEU A 117 16.74 -24.97 11.47
N CYS A 118 17.77 -25.81 11.40
CA CYS A 118 18.47 -26.38 12.57
C CYS A 118 19.73 -25.60 13.00
N LEU A 119 20.08 -24.49 12.33
CA LEU A 119 21.36 -23.78 12.48
C LEU A 119 21.25 -22.31 12.91
N SER A 120 20.11 -21.91 13.50
CA SER A 120 19.88 -20.54 13.97
C SER A 120 21.00 -20.04 14.91
N GLY A 121 21.70 -18.97 14.50
CA GLY A 121 22.58 -18.18 15.39
C GLY A 121 24.09 -18.12 15.06
N LEU A 122 24.57 -18.59 13.91
CA LEU A 122 26.02 -18.61 13.60
C LEU A 122 26.35 -18.05 12.20
N VAL A 123 26.70 -16.74 12.03
CA VAL A 123 26.58 -15.95 10.75
C VAL A 123 27.87 -15.22 10.15
N THR A 124 28.19 -15.36 8.82
CA THR A 124 29.47 -15.50 7.98
C THR A 124 30.70 -14.56 8.20
N LEU A 125 31.69 -14.28 7.30
CA LEU A 125 31.84 -14.22 5.81
C LEU A 125 33.32 -14.45 5.33
N LEU A 126 33.58 -15.19 4.18
CA LEU A 126 34.89 -15.77 3.63
C LEU A 126 35.09 -16.15 2.07
N PRO A 127 36.10 -15.68 1.26
CA PRO A 127 36.49 -16.11 -0.10
C PRO A 127 38.01 -16.44 -0.19
N LEU A 128 38.71 -16.07 -1.29
CA LEU A 128 39.94 -16.72 -1.74
C LEU A 128 40.93 -15.85 -2.55
N ALA A 129 42.20 -16.23 -2.47
CA ALA A 129 43.17 -16.23 -3.58
C ALA A 129 44.19 -17.38 -3.36
N GLY A 130 44.62 -18.09 -4.43
CA GLY A 130 45.80 -18.99 -4.39
C GLY A 130 45.67 -20.39 -5.04
N ASN A 131 46.37 -20.60 -6.17
CA ASN A 131 46.90 -21.87 -6.70
C ASN A 131 46.08 -23.19 -6.74
N ILE A 132 44.75 -23.14 -6.94
CA ILE A 132 43.93 -24.32 -7.25
C ILE A 132 44.19 -24.93 -8.66
N TYR A 133 44.99 -24.27 -9.51
CA TYR A 133 45.11 -24.57 -10.94
C TYR A 133 45.72 -25.93 -11.31
N GLU A 134 46.50 -26.58 -10.44
CA GLU A 134 47.29 -27.77 -10.83
C GLU A 134 46.72 -29.12 -10.34
N THR A 135 45.98 -29.12 -9.22
CA THR A 135 45.43 -30.36 -8.62
C THR A 135 44.07 -30.76 -9.17
N TRP A 136 43.18 -29.78 -9.39
CA TRP A 136 41.76 -30.03 -9.69
C TRP A 136 41.46 -30.64 -11.07
N PRO A 137 42.11 -30.22 -12.18
CA PRO A 137 41.82 -30.78 -13.51
C PRO A 137 42.20 -32.26 -13.63
N ASN A 138 43.25 -32.68 -12.93
CA ASN A 138 43.69 -34.07 -12.86
C ASN A 138 42.68 -34.97 -12.13
N TYR A 139 41.93 -34.42 -11.17
CA TYR A 139 40.86 -35.14 -10.47
C TYR A 139 39.57 -35.25 -11.32
N LEU A 140 39.17 -34.17 -12.01
CA LEU A 140 37.98 -34.17 -12.89
C LEU A 140 38.13 -35.10 -14.11
N ARG A 141 39.36 -35.29 -14.59
CA ARG A 141 39.73 -36.23 -15.67
C ARG A 141 39.29 -37.67 -15.44
N SER A 142 39.13 -38.11 -14.19
CA SER A 142 38.83 -39.53 -13.87
C SER A 142 37.33 -39.87 -13.80
N VAL A 143 36.43 -38.88 -13.86
CA VAL A 143 35.00 -39.04 -13.54
C VAL A 143 34.04 -38.20 -14.40
N SER A 144 34.52 -37.63 -15.52
CA SER A 144 33.75 -36.80 -16.46
C SER A 144 34.02 -37.22 -17.90
N MET A 145 33.01 -37.16 -18.78
CA MET A 145 33.24 -37.29 -20.24
C MET A 145 33.74 -35.99 -20.89
N ILE A 146 33.71 -34.86 -20.17
CA ILE A 146 34.27 -33.59 -20.63
C ILE A 146 35.78 -33.63 -20.41
N SER A 147 36.56 -33.26 -21.43
CA SER A 147 38.02 -33.32 -21.39
C SER A 147 38.63 -32.44 -20.29
N ALA A 148 39.79 -32.84 -19.78
CA ALA A 148 40.53 -32.07 -18.78
C ALA A 148 40.89 -30.66 -19.30
N GLU A 149 41.16 -30.53 -20.60
CA GLU A 149 41.41 -29.25 -21.27
C GLU A 149 40.17 -28.34 -21.28
N ASN A 150 38.97 -28.89 -21.52
CA ASN A 150 37.73 -28.11 -21.46
C ASN A 150 37.40 -27.68 -20.02
N TRP A 151 37.65 -28.53 -19.03
CA TRP A 151 37.55 -28.14 -17.62
C TRP A 151 38.60 -27.10 -17.21
N CYS A 152 39.86 -27.25 -17.63
CA CYS A 152 40.91 -26.23 -17.45
C CYS A 152 40.50 -24.90 -18.08
N ASN A 153 40.05 -24.90 -19.34
CA ASN A 153 39.66 -23.68 -20.04
C ASN A 153 38.41 -23.03 -19.41
N ALA A 154 37.43 -23.82 -18.98
CA ALA A 154 36.28 -23.30 -18.24
C ALA A 154 36.71 -22.70 -16.89
N LEU A 155 37.49 -23.41 -16.09
CA LEU A 155 37.95 -22.97 -14.76
C LEU A 155 38.96 -21.81 -14.84
N ALA A 156 39.80 -21.74 -15.87
CA ALA A 156 40.70 -20.62 -16.10
C ALA A 156 39.95 -19.39 -16.61
N ARG A 157 38.96 -19.54 -17.49
CA ARG A 157 38.09 -18.41 -17.90
C ARG A 157 37.21 -17.93 -16.75
N VAL A 158 36.71 -18.83 -15.91
CA VAL A 158 35.97 -18.46 -14.69
C VAL A 158 36.91 -17.82 -13.67
N GLY A 159 38.09 -18.39 -13.39
CA GLY A 159 39.04 -17.90 -12.40
C GLY A 159 39.73 -16.58 -12.77
N VAL A 160 40.05 -16.37 -14.05
CA VAL A 160 40.65 -15.10 -14.54
C VAL A 160 39.59 -14.01 -14.70
N CYS A 161 38.34 -14.34 -15.06
CA CYS A 161 37.25 -13.36 -15.11
C CYS A 161 36.53 -13.15 -13.76
N ASN A 162 36.77 -14.01 -12.76
CA ASN A 162 36.40 -13.80 -11.35
C ASN A 162 37.47 -13.00 -10.58
N SER A 163 38.35 -12.27 -11.27
CA SER A 163 38.87 -11.03 -10.69
C SER A 163 37.65 -10.18 -10.31
N ASN A 164 37.33 -10.11 -9.02
CA ASN A 164 36.09 -9.48 -8.54
C ASN A 164 35.89 -8.15 -9.27
N PRO A 165 34.71 -7.90 -9.88
CA PRO A 165 34.43 -6.58 -10.43
C PRO A 165 34.70 -5.56 -9.33
N SER A 166 35.30 -4.42 -9.70
CA SER A 166 35.66 -3.38 -8.73
C SER A 166 34.46 -3.08 -7.85
N LEU A 167 34.58 -3.40 -6.55
CA LEU A 167 33.48 -3.22 -5.62
C LEU A 167 32.95 -1.80 -5.74
N PRO A 168 31.63 -1.63 -5.96
CA PRO A 168 31.05 -0.35 -6.29
C PRO A 168 31.22 0.66 -5.15
N VAL A 169 31.24 1.95 -5.48
CA VAL A 169 31.43 3.01 -4.50
C VAL A 169 30.09 3.59 -4.07
N GLU A 170 29.82 3.56 -2.77
CA GLU A 170 28.65 4.18 -2.14
C GLU A 170 28.90 5.68 -1.91
N GLY A 171 28.06 6.55 -2.46
CA GLY A 171 28.11 7.99 -2.20
C GLY A 171 27.27 8.34 -0.98
N ILE A 172 27.90 8.56 0.17
CA ILE A 172 27.22 9.01 1.39
C ILE A 172 26.99 10.52 1.26
N LEU A 173 25.72 10.94 1.21
CA LEU A 173 25.30 12.33 1.19
C LEU A 173 24.88 12.70 2.61
N LEU A 174 25.78 13.36 3.34
CA LEU A 174 25.61 13.66 4.76
C LEU A 174 25.29 15.14 4.95
N THR A 175 24.06 15.46 5.35
CA THR A 175 23.61 16.82 5.65
C THR A 175 23.43 17.01 7.15
N MET A 176 24.08 18.02 7.74
CA MET A 176 24.00 18.32 9.17
C MET A 176 24.03 19.82 9.44
N ARG A 177 23.67 20.21 10.67
CA ARG A 177 24.02 21.52 11.23
C ARG A 177 24.99 21.38 12.38
N LEU A 178 26.04 22.19 12.39
CA LEU A 178 27.18 22.10 13.30
C LEU A 178 26.95 22.90 14.59
N VAL A 179 25.91 22.51 15.33
CA VAL A 179 25.59 23.09 16.63
C VAL A 179 26.41 22.42 17.73
N GLY A 180 27.69 22.78 17.81
CA GLY A 180 28.64 22.33 18.84
C GLY A 180 29.21 20.92 18.65
N ASN A 181 30.03 20.48 19.62
CA ASN A 181 30.88 19.30 19.48
C ASN A 181 30.13 17.95 19.30
N ALA A 182 28.85 17.88 19.67
CA ALA A 182 28.04 16.66 19.58
C ALA A 182 27.84 16.18 18.13
N ALA A 183 27.95 17.06 17.13
CA ALA A 183 27.88 16.68 15.73
C ALA A 183 29.03 15.72 15.36
N ASN A 184 30.26 16.01 15.80
CA ASN A 184 31.43 15.22 15.43
C ASN A 184 31.36 13.79 15.99
N GLU A 185 30.89 13.63 17.24
CA GLU A 185 30.69 12.32 17.86
C GLU A 185 29.64 11.46 17.12
N LYS A 186 28.55 12.09 16.67
CA LYS A 186 27.50 11.42 15.87
C LYS A 186 28.03 10.97 14.51
N VAL A 187 28.77 11.82 13.81
CA VAL A 187 29.37 11.50 12.50
C VAL A 187 30.39 10.38 12.62
N GLU A 188 31.26 10.45 13.64
CA GLU A 188 32.24 9.40 13.93
C GLU A 188 31.57 8.06 14.27
N LYS A 189 30.48 8.07 15.06
CA LYS A 189 29.67 6.88 15.33
C LYS A 189 29.07 6.31 14.03
N LEU A 190 28.40 7.14 13.24
CA LEU A 190 27.76 6.74 11.98
C LEU A 190 28.76 6.11 11.00
N LEU A 191 29.86 6.79 10.70
CA LEU A 191 30.88 6.30 9.78
C LEU A 191 31.59 5.04 10.32
N SER A 192 31.78 4.94 11.64
CA SER A 192 32.35 3.73 12.23
C SER A 192 31.41 2.53 12.10
N CYS A 193 30.09 2.71 12.30
CA CYS A 193 29.10 1.67 12.04
C CYS A 193 29.02 1.29 10.55
N MET A 194 29.22 2.24 9.62
CA MET A 194 29.30 1.91 8.19
C MET A 194 30.55 1.10 7.84
N GLU A 195 31.69 1.44 8.43
CA GLU A 195 32.97 0.73 8.26
C GLU A 195 33.04 -0.66 8.91
N GLU A 196 32.05 -1.05 9.73
CA GLU A 196 31.91 -2.45 10.20
C GLU A 196 31.76 -3.41 9.01
N ASP A 197 31.11 -2.95 7.93
CA ASP A 197 31.18 -3.62 6.64
C ASP A 197 32.56 -3.37 6.00
N LYS A 198 33.50 -4.30 6.21
CA LYS A 198 34.86 -4.29 5.61
C LYS A 198 34.92 -4.21 4.07
N LEU A 199 33.81 -4.38 3.34
CA LEU A 199 33.78 -4.13 1.89
C LEU A 199 33.15 -2.80 1.50
N CYS A 200 32.51 -2.09 2.43
CA CYS A 200 31.96 -0.79 2.13
C CYS A 200 33.10 0.09 1.62
N LYS A 201 33.04 0.36 0.32
CA LYS A 201 33.82 1.39 -0.33
C LYS A 201 32.88 2.55 -0.50
N TYR A 202 33.22 3.68 0.09
CA TYR A 202 32.37 4.84 0.05
C TYR A 202 33.18 6.09 -0.28
N LEU A 203 32.49 7.08 -0.84
CA LEU A 203 32.92 8.46 -0.78
C LEU A 203 31.92 9.24 0.07
N LEU A 204 32.39 10.28 0.74
CA LEU A 204 31.55 11.13 1.57
C LEU A 204 31.42 12.50 0.91
N VAL A 205 30.19 12.95 0.72
CA VAL A 205 29.87 14.34 0.38
C VAL A 205 29.21 14.97 1.61
N LEU A 206 29.90 15.92 2.23
CA LEU A 206 29.38 16.71 3.34
C LEU A 206 28.65 17.94 2.80
N GLY A 207 27.37 18.07 3.11
CA GLY A 207 26.58 19.27 2.87
C GLY A 207 26.63 20.16 4.10
N ILE A 208 27.16 21.38 3.94
CA ILE A 208 27.36 22.35 5.02
C ILE A 208 26.79 23.70 4.61
N ASP A 209 26.11 24.41 5.52
CA ASP A 209 25.60 25.75 5.26
C ASP A 209 26.77 26.75 5.18
N GLU A 210 26.71 27.72 4.26
CA GLU A 210 27.80 28.68 3.96
C GLU A 210 28.23 29.51 5.18
N ASP A 211 27.31 29.79 6.10
CA ASP A 211 27.53 30.46 7.38
C ASP A 211 28.08 29.56 8.50
N GLU A 212 28.03 28.23 8.33
CA GLU A 212 28.66 27.27 9.25
C GLU A 212 30.09 26.87 8.83
N LEU A 213 30.47 27.08 7.56
CA LEU A 213 31.73 26.62 6.96
C LEU A 213 32.99 27.10 7.71
N ASP A 214 33.01 28.36 8.12
CA ASP A 214 34.16 29.01 8.79
C ASP A 214 34.17 28.80 10.32
N THR A 215 33.26 27.98 10.87
CA THR A 215 33.22 27.70 12.31
C THR A 215 34.35 26.77 12.76
N ASP A 216 34.80 26.90 14.02
CA ASP A 216 35.78 25.98 14.62
C ASP A 216 35.29 24.51 14.55
N ALA A 217 33.99 24.28 14.74
CA ALA A 217 33.37 22.96 14.66
C ALA A 217 33.50 22.35 13.25
N ALA A 218 33.20 23.15 12.20
CA ALA A 218 33.39 22.75 10.81
C ALA A 218 34.86 22.47 10.50
N CYS A 219 35.76 23.37 10.91
CA CYS A 219 37.20 23.21 10.73
C CYS A 219 37.74 21.94 11.38
N VAL A 220 37.25 21.55 12.56
CA VAL A 220 37.62 20.30 13.23
C VAL A 220 37.06 19.09 12.48
N LEU A 221 35.77 19.09 12.14
CA LEU A 221 35.13 17.98 11.44
C LEU A 221 35.74 17.73 10.05
N ILE A 222 35.95 18.79 9.27
CA ILE A 222 36.56 18.72 7.93
C ILE A 222 37.96 18.09 8.01
N LYS A 223 38.79 18.50 8.98
CA LYS A 223 40.12 17.90 9.20
C LYS A 223 40.04 16.43 9.63
N GLN A 224 39.07 16.07 10.48
CA GLN A 224 38.84 14.69 10.89
C GLN A 224 38.44 13.81 9.69
N LEU A 225 37.52 14.28 8.84
CA LEU A 225 37.06 13.55 7.65
C LEU A 225 38.12 13.46 6.54
N GLN A 226 38.94 14.51 6.35
CA GLN A 226 40.12 14.47 5.48
C GLN A 226 41.12 13.41 5.97
N SER A 227 41.48 13.45 7.26
CA SER A 227 42.38 12.47 7.84
C SER A 227 41.80 11.04 7.79
N ARG A 228 40.48 10.88 7.93
CA ARG A 228 39.82 9.58 7.76
C ARG A 228 39.95 9.05 6.33
N ALA A 229 39.77 9.90 5.31
CA ALA A 229 39.95 9.53 3.90
C ALA A 229 41.41 9.15 3.57
N GLU A 230 42.40 9.75 4.25
CA GLU A 230 43.81 9.38 4.11
C GLU A 230 44.15 8.06 4.83
N LEU A 231 43.51 7.76 5.96
CA LEU A 231 43.84 6.64 6.84
C LEU A 231 43.00 5.36 6.61
N LYS A 232 41.77 5.47 6.11
CA LYS A 232 40.83 4.34 5.97
C LYS A 232 40.66 3.94 4.50
N GLN A 233 41.05 2.71 4.16
CA GLN A 233 40.93 2.16 2.80
C GLN A 233 39.49 2.07 2.30
N GLN A 234 38.49 2.03 3.19
CA GLN A 234 37.07 2.10 2.84
C GLN A 234 36.69 3.45 2.21
N MET A 235 37.23 4.55 2.72
CA MET A 235 36.84 5.91 2.34
C MET A 235 37.66 6.38 1.12
N GLN A 236 37.11 6.20 -0.08
CA GLN A 236 37.79 6.48 -1.35
C GLN A 236 38.06 7.97 -1.59
N SER A 237 37.14 8.85 -1.16
CA SER A 237 37.33 10.30 -1.22
C SER A 237 36.38 11.06 -0.31
N PHE A 238 36.72 12.33 -0.04
CA PHE A 238 35.92 13.27 0.74
C PHE A 238 35.69 14.54 -0.07
N HIS A 239 34.44 15.02 -0.10
CA HIS A 239 34.01 16.22 -0.82
C HIS A 239 33.11 17.07 0.06
N ILE A 240 33.10 18.37 -0.19
CA ILE A 240 32.23 19.34 0.47
C ILE A 240 31.34 20.00 -0.59
N VAL A 241 30.07 20.22 -0.25
CA VAL A 241 29.13 21.06 -0.99
C VAL A 241 28.61 22.12 -0.03
N THR A 242 28.79 23.39 -0.38
CA THR A 242 28.33 24.54 0.39
C THR A 242 26.90 24.90 -0.03
N ASN A 243 25.97 24.89 0.92
CA ASN A 243 24.60 25.32 0.72
C ASN A 243 24.50 26.83 0.99
N PRO A 244 23.78 27.62 0.17
CA PRO A 244 23.58 29.04 0.46
C PRO A 244 22.94 29.23 1.85
N SER A 245 23.49 30.15 2.65
CA SER A 245 22.89 30.50 3.96
C SER A 245 21.43 30.90 3.78
N GLN A 246 20.56 30.36 4.64
CA GLN A 246 19.14 30.69 4.67
C GLN A 246 18.79 31.56 5.88
N PRO A 247 18.01 32.65 5.72
CA PRO A 247 17.58 33.47 6.84
C PRO A 247 16.80 32.66 7.88
N LEU A 248 16.98 33.01 9.15
CA LEU A 248 16.29 32.35 10.26
C LEU A 248 14.76 32.39 10.04
N GLY A 249 14.12 31.23 10.09
CA GLY A 249 12.67 31.08 9.85
C GLY A 249 12.25 30.83 8.39
N HIS A 250 13.20 30.65 7.46
CA HIS A 250 12.88 30.13 6.13
C HIS A 250 13.05 28.59 6.04
N PRO A 251 12.27 27.91 5.17
CA PRO A 251 12.37 26.47 4.98
C PRO A 251 13.61 26.11 4.14
N PHE A 252 14.60 25.50 4.79
CA PHE A 252 15.82 25.05 4.14
C PHE A 252 15.54 24.08 3.00
N ALA A 253 16.09 24.39 1.81
CA ALA A 253 15.85 23.65 0.57
C ALA A 253 16.73 22.39 0.47
N VAL A 254 16.63 21.49 1.46
CA VAL A 254 17.47 20.28 1.56
C VAL A 254 17.43 19.41 0.30
N CYS A 255 16.33 19.36 -0.43
CA CYS A 255 16.26 18.61 -1.68
C CYS A 255 17.25 19.16 -2.74
N LYS A 256 17.45 20.48 -2.83
CA LYS A 256 18.43 21.10 -3.75
C LYS A 256 19.88 20.90 -3.29
N ALA A 257 20.10 20.86 -1.97
CA ALA A 257 21.39 20.47 -1.40
C ALA A 257 21.73 19.02 -1.78
N TRP A 258 20.80 18.09 -1.54
CA TRP A 258 20.91 16.68 -1.91
C TRP A 258 21.15 16.48 -3.41
N ASP A 259 20.47 17.23 -4.29
CA ASP A 259 20.70 17.17 -5.75
C ASP A 259 22.15 17.52 -6.11
N SER A 260 22.65 18.63 -5.56
CA SER A 260 24.03 19.09 -5.74
C SER A 260 25.05 18.08 -5.20
N MET A 261 24.78 17.50 -4.03
CA MET A 261 25.62 16.48 -3.39
C MET A 261 25.64 15.17 -4.16
N ALA A 262 24.51 14.72 -4.69
CA ALA A 262 24.42 13.49 -5.47
C ALA A 262 25.16 13.62 -6.81
N VAL A 263 24.99 14.74 -7.53
CA VAL A 263 25.76 15.04 -8.75
C VAL A 263 27.26 15.10 -8.44
N LYS A 264 27.66 15.66 -7.30
CA LYS A 264 29.05 15.61 -6.83
C LYS A 264 29.52 14.19 -6.56
N ALA A 265 28.71 13.32 -5.96
CA ALA A 265 29.06 11.92 -5.72
C ALA A 265 29.23 11.12 -7.03
N TRP A 266 28.26 11.17 -7.94
CA TRP A 266 28.30 10.42 -9.21
C TRP A 266 29.41 10.87 -10.17
N SER A 267 29.77 12.16 -10.13
CA SER A 267 30.93 12.71 -10.87
C SER A 267 32.28 12.31 -10.26
N ASN A 268 32.31 11.86 -9.00
CA ASN A 268 33.50 11.36 -8.31
C ASN A 268 33.50 9.82 -8.13
N GLY A 269 32.69 9.12 -8.94
CA GLY A 269 32.75 7.66 -9.09
C GLY A 269 31.79 6.86 -8.22
N ALA A 270 30.80 7.48 -7.56
CA ALA A 270 29.75 6.72 -6.89
C ALA A 270 28.89 5.91 -7.89
N ASP A 271 28.56 4.67 -7.52
CA ASP A 271 27.66 3.76 -8.24
C ASP A 271 26.21 3.85 -7.73
N TRP A 272 26.02 4.27 -6.47
CA TRP A 272 24.76 4.71 -5.90
C TRP A 272 25.00 5.76 -4.83
N VAL A 273 23.95 6.49 -4.45
CA VAL A 273 23.99 7.46 -3.35
C VAL A 273 23.01 7.09 -2.24
N LEU A 274 23.40 7.37 -0.99
CA LEU A 274 22.59 7.30 0.22
C LEU A 274 22.40 8.71 0.78
N LEU A 275 21.18 9.07 1.16
CA LEU A 275 20.90 10.31 1.87
C LEU A 275 20.79 10.00 3.36
N LEU A 276 21.66 10.58 4.19
CA LEU A 276 21.69 10.34 5.64
C LEU A 276 21.75 11.66 6.41
N GLY A 277 20.98 11.73 7.51
CA GLY A 277 21.02 12.82 8.48
C GLY A 277 22.00 12.55 9.64
N ASP A 278 22.24 13.58 10.45
CA ASP A 278 23.05 13.48 11.69
C ASP A 278 22.33 12.78 12.86
N ASP A 279 21.12 12.28 12.63
CA ASP A 279 20.19 11.68 13.59
C ASP A 279 19.93 10.18 13.35
N ILE A 280 20.66 9.58 12.41
CA ILE A 280 20.51 8.18 12.00
C ILE A 280 21.44 7.25 12.79
N GLU A 281 20.87 6.18 13.32
CA GLU A 281 21.62 5.04 13.86
C GLU A 281 21.44 3.83 12.95
N ILE A 282 22.52 3.36 12.33
CA ILE A 282 22.51 2.15 11.49
C ILE A 282 22.52 0.91 12.40
N ASP A 283 21.51 0.06 12.23
CA ASP A 283 21.32 -1.19 12.98
C ASP A 283 21.60 -2.39 12.05
N CYS A 284 22.68 -2.29 11.26
CA CYS A 284 23.07 -3.27 10.25
C CYS A 284 24.56 -3.18 9.83
N PRO A 285 25.42 -4.15 10.23
CA PRO A 285 26.84 -4.17 9.88
C PRO A 285 27.13 -4.72 8.47
N PHE A 286 26.13 -4.84 7.60
CA PHE A 286 26.25 -5.36 6.23
C PHE A 286 25.30 -4.67 5.22
N HIS A 287 24.88 -3.43 5.51
CA HIS A 287 23.96 -2.64 4.69
C HIS A 287 24.45 -2.50 3.24
N TYR A 288 25.73 -2.17 3.04
CA TYR A 288 26.37 -2.00 1.74
C TYR A 288 26.19 -3.26 0.87
N ARG A 289 26.46 -4.45 1.43
CA ARG A 289 26.24 -5.74 0.73
C ARG A 289 24.76 -5.99 0.42
N ALA A 290 23.85 -5.58 1.30
CA ALA A 290 22.41 -5.72 1.09
C ALA A 290 21.90 -4.83 -0.06
N PHE A 291 22.37 -3.58 -0.15
CA PHE A 291 22.05 -2.70 -1.28
C PHE A 291 22.69 -3.16 -2.59
N TYR A 292 23.98 -3.53 -2.58
CA TYR A 292 24.67 -4.13 -3.72
C TYR A 292 23.89 -5.31 -4.30
N ARG A 293 23.49 -6.25 -3.44
CA ARG A 293 22.70 -7.43 -3.83
C ARG A 293 21.32 -7.04 -4.36
N CYS A 294 20.69 -6.02 -3.78
CA CYS A 294 19.40 -5.56 -4.26
C CYS A 294 19.47 -4.95 -5.67
N PHE A 295 20.51 -4.16 -5.97
CA PHE A 295 20.72 -3.64 -7.32
C PHE A 295 21.06 -4.74 -8.34
N LEU A 296 21.84 -5.76 -7.97
CA LEU A 296 22.05 -6.95 -8.81
C LEU A 296 20.74 -7.67 -9.12
N ASP A 297 19.91 -7.91 -8.10
CA ASP A 297 18.60 -8.55 -8.24
C ASP A 297 17.65 -7.77 -9.17
N ILE A 298 17.64 -6.44 -9.08
CA ILE A 298 16.84 -5.58 -9.97
C ILE A 298 17.39 -5.65 -11.39
N SER A 299 18.70 -5.50 -11.56
CA SER A 299 19.42 -5.57 -12.84
C SER A 299 19.12 -6.88 -13.57
N HIS A 300 19.34 -8.02 -12.91
CA HIS A 300 19.13 -9.35 -13.50
C HIS A 300 17.65 -9.62 -13.82
N ARG A 301 16.73 -9.27 -12.92
CA ARG A 301 15.30 -9.53 -13.10
C ARG A 301 14.66 -8.72 -14.21
N LEU A 302 15.10 -7.47 -14.41
CA LEU A 302 14.52 -6.56 -15.40
C LEU A 302 15.32 -6.51 -16.71
N GLY A 303 16.53 -7.06 -16.76
CA GLY A 303 17.42 -6.95 -17.92
C GLY A 303 17.93 -5.53 -18.13
N VAL A 304 18.27 -4.84 -17.04
CA VAL A 304 18.67 -3.42 -16.99
C VAL A 304 20.08 -3.27 -16.41
N PRO A 305 20.78 -2.14 -16.61
CA PRO A 305 22.11 -1.94 -16.03
C PRO A 305 22.12 -2.02 -14.49
N PHE A 306 23.28 -2.37 -13.93
CA PHE A 306 23.51 -2.27 -12.49
C PHE A 306 23.31 -0.82 -12.01
N GLY A 307 22.71 -0.64 -10.83
CA GLY A 307 22.31 0.69 -10.33
C GLY A 307 20.98 1.23 -10.89
N PHE A 308 20.23 0.44 -11.67
CA PHE A 308 18.83 0.79 -11.96
C PHE A 308 17.94 0.49 -10.75
N GLY A 309 17.07 1.45 -10.40
CA GLY A 309 16.13 1.32 -9.30
C GLY A 309 16.37 2.28 -8.16
N CYS A 310 15.57 2.13 -7.11
CA CYS A 310 15.69 2.84 -5.85
C CYS A 310 15.28 1.96 -4.66
N PRO A 311 16.07 0.92 -4.31
CA PRO A 311 15.91 0.24 -3.03
C PRO A 311 15.98 1.23 -1.85
N PHE A 312 15.33 0.95 -0.73
CA PHE A 312 15.31 1.85 0.43
C PHE A 312 15.55 1.11 1.75
N TRP A 313 15.99 1.83 2.78
CA TRP A 313 16.30 1.27 4.09
C TRP A 313 15.07 0.74 4.83
N ASN A 314 15.26 -0.25 5.70
CA ASN A 314 14.24 -0.66 6.66
C ASN A 314 14.27 0.28 7.88
N ASP A 315 13.59 1.41 7.76
CA ASP A 315 13.46 2.39 8.84
C ASP A 315 12.59 1.84 9.98
N CYS A 316 13.22 1.49 11.10
CA CYS A 316 12.54 0.99 12.29
C CYS A 316 11.73 2.06 13.02
N SER A 317 11.96 3.35 12.75
CA SER A 317 11.17 4.46 13.28
C SER A 317 9.90 4.74 12.45
N PHE A 318 9.91 4.39 11.16
CA PHE A 318 8.75 4.51 10.25
C PHE A 318 8.55 3.23 9.40
N PRO A 319 8.09 2.12 10.02
CA PRO A 319 8.02 0.82 9.35
C PRO A 319 7.21 0.82 8.05
N GLY A 320 7.86 0.46 6.95
CA GLY A 320 7.22 0.37 5.63
C GLY A 320 7.05 1.70 4.89
N PHE A 321 7.37 2.85 5.51
CA PHE A 321 7.55 4.09 4.75
C PHE A 321 8.86 4.00 3.94
N PRO A 322 8.91 4.53 2.70
CA PRO A 322 10.11 4.49 1.87
C PRO A 322 11.15 5.54 2.27
N SER A 323 11.51 5.61 3.56
CA SER A 323 12.54 6.53 4.08
C SER A 323 13.92 6.15 3.52
N PHE A 324 14.77 7.16 3.31
CA PHE A 324 16.19 6.98 2.95
C PHE A 324 16.34 6.13 1.67
N PRO A 325 15.91 6.66 0.51
CA PRO A 325 16.12 6.00 -0.77
C PRO A 325 17.62 5.83 -1.09
N CYS A 326 18.00 4.67 -1.60
CA CYS A 326 19.32 4.38 -2.13
C CYS A 326 19.25 4.39 -3.65
N ILE A 327 19.90 5.37 -4.29
CA ILE A 327 19.61 5.77 -5.67
C ILE A 327 20.83 5.49 -6.54
N GLY A 328 20.72 4.52 -7.44
CA GLY A 328 21.82 4.11 -8.30
C GLY A 328 22.13 5.08 -9.43
N ARG A 329 23.36 5.03 -9.94
CA ARG A 329 23.92 5.91 -10.98
C ARG A 329 23.09 5.96 -12.27
N VAL A 330 22.35 4.90 -12.59
CA VAL A 330 21.45 4.88 -13.76
C VAL A 330 20.36 5.93 -13.65
N HIS A 331 19.93 6.30 -12.43
CA HIS A 331 19.02 7.45 -12.23
C HIS A 331 19.65 8.75 -12.75
N HIS A 332 20.90 9.02 -12.37
CA HIS A 332 21.66 10.17 -12.85
C HIS A 332 21.86 10.12 -14.37
N ASP A 333 22.16 8.95 -14.93
CA ASP A 333 22.35 8.82 -16.37
C ASP A 333 21.04 9.12 -17.15
N ILE A 334 19.87 8.84 -16.57
CA ILE A 334 18.53 9.19 -17.11
C ILE A 334 18.23 10.69 -16.99
N PHE A 335 18.38 11.28 -15.79
CA PHE A 335 17.89 12.63 -15.49
C PHE A 335 18.97 13.74 -15.48
N GLN A 336 20.24 13.36 -15.50
CA GLN A 336 21.42 14.25 -15.37
C GLN A 336 21.37 15.11 -14.09
N ALA A 337 20.76 14.55 -13.04
CA ALA A 337 20.45 15.13 -11.73
C ALA A 337 19.90 14.02 -10.80
N LEU A 338 19.73 14.32 -9.51
CA LEU A 338 18.93 13.53 -8.56
C LEU A 338 17.45 13.92 -8.65
N ILE A 339 17.17 15.23 -8.74
CA ILE A 339 15.84 15.76 -8.99
C ILE A 339 15.74 16.03 -10.49
N PRO A 340 14.77 15.45 -11.23
CA PRO A 340 14.60 15.75 -12.65
C PRO A 340 14.50 17.26 -12.88
N LYS A 341 15.21 17.79 -13.89
CA LYS A 341 15.38 19.25 -14.06
C LYS A 341 14.07 20.01 -14.21
N HIS A 342 13.04 19.38 -14.81
CA HIS A 342 11.68 19.93 -14.91
C HIS A 342 10.87 19.90 -13.60
N ARG A 343 11.43 19.36 -12.51
CA ARG A 343 10.86 19.23 -11.16
C ARG A 343 11.70 19.90 -10.06
N GLN A 344 12.82 20.57 -10.39
CA GLN A 344 13.73 21.15 -9.39
C GLN A 344 13.08 22.19 -8.46
N GLU A 345 12.01 22.87 -8.90
CA GLU A 345 11.24 23.80 -8.08
C GLU A 345 10.03 23.15 -7.36
N SER A 346 9.76 21.87 -7.60
CA SER A 346 8.66 21.13 -6.94
C SER A 346 9.03 20.60 -5.56
N PHE A 347 10.31 20.33 -5.30
CA PHE A 347 10.79 19.71 -4.07
C PHE A 347 11.67 20.68 -3.27
N VAL A 348 11.17 21.09 -2.09
CA VAL A 348 11.91 21.97 -1.16
C VAL A 348 12.57 21.13 -0.07
N ASN A 349 11.76 20.49 0.79
CA ASN A 349 12.26 19.68 1.91
C ASN A 349 11.39 18.51 2.38
N GLN A 350 10.33 18.17 1.64
CA GLN A 350 9.49 16.99 1.89
C GLN A 350 9.28 16.23 0.58
N ASP A 351 8.63 15.07 0.68
CA ASP A 351 8.02 14.31 -0.44
C ASP A 351 8.95 13.75 -1.53
N PHE A 352 10.25 14.05 -1.49
CA PHE A 352 11.19 13.53 -2.48
C PHE A 352 11.39 12.01 -2.39
N ASP A 353 11.54 11.48 -1.17
CA ASP A 353 11.64 10.05 -0.88
C ASP A 353 10.45 9.24 -1.46
N PRO A 354 9.17 9.54 -1.13
CA PRO A 354 8.04 8.81 -1.70
C PRO A 354 7.84 9.06 -3.20
N TYR A 355 8.24 10.22 -3.75
CA TYR A 355 8.28 10.44 -5.20
C TYR A 355 9.21 9.45 -5.90
N ILE A 356 10.48 9.39 -5.49
CA ILE A 356 11.47 8.50 -6.12
C ILE A 356 11.12 7.02 -5.91
N HIS A 357 10.61 6.64 -4.73
CA HIS A 357 10.11 5.28 -4.51
C HIS A 357 9.00 4.92 -5.50
N THR A 358 8.00 5.80 -5.66
CA THR A 358 6.84 5.57 -6.54
C THR A 358 7.25 5.50 -8.01
N LEU A 359 8.20 6.35 -8.43
CA LEU A 359 8.78 6.40 -9.77
C LEU A 359 9.34 5.03 -10.23
N TYR A 360 9.86 4.21 -9.31
CA TYR A 360 10.39 2.87 -9.60
C TYR A 360 9.46 1.71 -9.18
N ALA A 361 8.35 2.00 -8.48
CA ALA A 361 7.46 1.00 -7.89
C ALA A 361 6.73 0.14 -8.94
N LYS A 362 6.35 0.71 -10.10
CA LYS A 362 5.70 -0.04 -11.19
C LYS A 362 6.56 -1.16 -11.78
N LEU A 363 7.87 -1.16 -11.56
CA LEU A 363 8.78 -2.23 -12.00
C LEU A 363 9.25 -3.12 -10.83
N LYS A 364 8.72 -2.91 -9.63
CA LYS A 364 9.29 -3.39 -8.35
C LYS A 364 10.79 -3.09 -8.24
N ALA A 365 11.23 -1.94 -8.77
CA ALA A 365 12.63 -1.54 -8.74
C ALA A 365 12.97 -0.70 -7.49
N SER A 366 12.02 -0.53 -6.57
CA SER A 366 12.18 0.18 -5.29
C SER A 366 11.73 -0.65 -4.06
N PRO A 367 12.33 -1.84 -3.81
CA PRO A 367 11.97 -2.65 -2.64
C PRO A 367 12.58 -2.13 -1.33
N CYS A 368 11.90 -2.38 -0.21
CA CYS A 368 12.50 -2.26 1.12
C CYS A 368 13.59 -3.32 1.29
N VAL A 369 14.80 -2.88 1.62
CA VAL A 369 15.93 -3.76 1.94
C VAL A 369 15.82 -4.15 3.42
N LYS A 370 14.92 -5.09 3.74
CA LYS A 370 14.65 -5.55 5.12
C LYS A 370 15.89 -5.88 5.96
N ALA A 371 16.97 -6.29 5.30
CA ALA A 371 18.25 -6.65 5.91
C ALA A 371 19.11 -5.42 6.31
N ALA A 372 18.88 -4.25 5.71
CA ALA A 372 19.54 -2.99 6.02
C ALA A 372 18.60 -2.14 6.88
N SER A 373 18.69 -2.31 8.20
CA SER A 373 17.91 -1.58 9.20
C SER A 373 18.62 -0.33 9.71
N LEU A 374 17.84 0.72 9.97
CA LEU A 374 18.27 1.92 10.68
C LEU A 374 17.17 2.40 11.64
N LYS A 375 17.52 3.33 12.52
CA LYS A 375 16.60 4.08 13.37
C LYS A 375 16.83 5.58 13.16
N ASN A 376 15.76 6.32 12.95
CA ASN A 376 15.79 7.79 13.00
C ASN A 376 15.44 8.27 14.41
N SER A 377 16.30 9.09 15.01
CA SER A 377 16.16 9.58 16.39
C SER A 377 15.57 11.00 16.52
N ILE A 378 15.56 11.81 15.45
CA ILE A 378 15.09 13.21 15.50
C ILE A 378 14.09 13.50 14.36
N GLY A 379 14.37 13.05 13.14
CA GLY A 379 13.45 13.17 12.01
C GLY A 379 12.18 12.35 12.21
N GLY A 380 11.03 12.97 11.90
CA GLY A 380 9.72 12.33 12.06
C GLY A 380 8.58 13.30 12.35
N ASN A 381 7.66 12.87 13.22
CA ASN A 381 6.51 13.64 13.71
C ASN A 381 6.85 14.61 14.86
N MET A 382 8.10 14.65 15.34
CA MET A 382 8.59 15.65 16.28
C MET A 382 8.76 17.02 15.61
N ASN A 383 9.02 18.07 16.40
CA ASN A 383 9.29 19.42 15.91
C ASN A 383 10.45 19.38 14.89
N PRO A 384 10.20 19.67 13.60
CA PRO A 384 11.23 19.56 12.58
C PRO A 384 12.27 20.68 12.69
N ARG A 385 13.49 20.43 12.20
CA ARG A 385 14.57 21.43 12.15
C ARG A 385 14.22 22.67 11.30
N TYR A 386 13.33 22.49 10.32
CA TYR A 386 12.84 23.52 9.41
C TYR A 386 11.34 23.35 9.18
N ASP A 387 10.65 24.42 8.80
CA ASP A 387 9.25 24.33 8.39
C ASP A 387 9.07 23.37 7.21
N LYS A 388 8.15 22.42 7.35
CA LYS A 388 7.86 21.40 6.33
C LYS A 388 7.09 22.04 5.17
N VAL A 389 7.70 22.03 3.98
CA VAL A 389 7.09 22.50 2.74
C VAL A 389 6.79 21.27 1.85
N PRO A 390 5.53 20.83 1.78
CA PRO A 390 5.15 19.68 0.94
C PRO A 390 5.30 20.02 -0.55
N ALA A 391 5.71 19.03 -1.33
CA ALA A 391 5.78 19.15 -2.78
C ALA A 391 4.36 19.12 -3.36
N GLN A 392 3.94 20.19 -4.04
CA GLN A 392 2.56 20.29 -4.54
C GLN A 392 2.34 19.42 -5.79
N GLY A 393 1.40 18.48 -5.71
CA GLY A 393 0.92 17.70 -6.86
C GLY A 393 1.87 16.62 -7.38
N TRP A 394 2.90 16.23 -6.63
CA TRP A 394 3.88 15.23 -7.09
C TRP A 394 3.26 13.87 -7.37
N GLN A 395 2.26 13.49 -6.56
CA GLN A 395 1.47 12.27 -6.70
C GLN A 395 0.73 12.20 -8.05
N ASP A 396 0.44 13.37 -8.63
CA ASP A 396 -0.35 13.50 -9.85
C ASP A 396 0.55 13.49 -11.11
N PHE A 397 1.84 13.80 -10.97
CA PHE A 397 2.81 13.81 -12.10
C PHE A 397 3.85 12.68 -12.11
N VAL A 398 4.04 11.95 -11.00
CA VAL A 398 5.06 10.88 -10.89
C VAL A 398 4.87 9.75 -11.92
N LEU A 399 3.63 9.45 -12.30
CA LEU A 399 3.33 8.42 -13.30
C LEU A 399 3.68 8.87 -14.72
N ASP A 400 3.63 10.16 -15.02
CA ASP A 400 4.08 10.69 -16.30
C ASP A 400 5.61 10.70 -16.38
N ASP A 401 6.28 11.05 -15.28
CA ASP A 401 7.75 10.92 -15.20
C ASP A 401 8.19 9.44 -15.35
N PHE A 402 7.44 8.49 -14.79
CA PHE A 402 7.66 7.06 -15.04
C PHE A 402 7.50 6.70 -16.52
N ARG A 403 6.38 7.07 -17.16
CA ARG A 403 6.08 6.77 -18.57
C ARG A 403 7.11 7.36 -19.53
N ASN A 404 7.54 8.60 -19.26
CA ASN A 404 8.39 9.37 -20.16
C ASN A 404 9.88 9.05 -20.02
N TYR A 405 10.35 8.72 -18.81
CA TYR A 405 11.79 8.58 -18.54
C TYR A 405 12.21 7.17 -18.08
N ILE A 406 11.45 6.53 -17.19
CA ILE A 406 11.83 5.20 -16.65
C ILE A 406 11.41 4.06 -17.59
N ARG A 407 10.18 4.13 -18.12
CA ARG A 407 9.61 3.06 -18.94
C ARG A 407 10.36 2.78 -20.24
N PRO A 408 10.96 3.77 -20.94
CA PRO A 408 11.79 3.52 -22.12
C PRO A 408 13.12 2.82 -21.81
N CYS A 409 13.62 2.91 -20.58
CA CYS A 409 14.90 2.33 -20.16
C CYS A 409 14.85 0.83 -19.86
N VAL A 410 13.66 0.21 -19.89
CA VAL A 410 13.50 -1.24 -19.64
C VAL A 410 12.99 -1.97 -20.88
N PRO A 411 13.31 -3.27 -21.06
CA PRO A 411 12.92 -4.02 -22.24
C PRO A 411 11.43 -3.91 -22.61
N LYS A 412 11.14 -3.97 -23.91
CA LYS A 412 9.76 -4.05 -24.40
C LYS A 412 9.13 -5.35 -23.90
N GLY A 413 7.88 -5.28 -23.41
CA GLY A 413 7.20 -6.43 -22.80
C GLY A 413 7.54 -6.68 -21.33
N THR A 414 8.46 -5.95 -20.70
CA THR A 414 8.64 -5.99 -19.23
C THR A 414 7.31 -5.67 -18.56
N PRO A 415 6.78 -6.57 -17.68
CA PRO A 415 5.48 -6.39 -17.07
C PRO A 415 5.53 -5.30 -16.01
N GLU A 416 4.50 -4.44 -16.01
CA GLU A 416 4.30 -3.43 -14.99
C GLU A 416 3.36 -3.92 -13.91
N ASN A 417 3.59 -3.44 -12.69
CA ASN A 417 2.68 -3.56 -11.58
C ASN A 417 1.56 -2.51 -11.67
N VAL A 418 0.39 -2.91 -11.18
CA VAL A 418 -0.66 -1.99 -10.75
C VAL A 418 -0.22 -1.38 -9.43
N LEU A 419 -0.23 -0.06 -9.31
CA LEU A 419 -0.16 0.62 -8.02
C LEU A 419 -1.60 0.87 -7.55
N LEU A 420 -1.98 0.30 -6.41
CA LEU A 420 -3.33 0.37 -5.85
C LEU A 420 -3.22 0.61 -4.34
N ASP A 421 -3.52 1.81 -3.86
CA ASP A 421 -3.59 2.08 -2.41
C ASP A 421 -5.01 1.87 -1.89
N VAL A 422 -5.14 1.40 -0.66
CA VAL A 422 -6.43 1.19 0.03
C VAL A 422 -6.61 2.28 1.07
N ILE A 423 -7.68 3.08 0.98
CA ILE A 423 -8.00 4.14 1.94
C ILE A 423 -9.17 3.71 2.83
N VAL A 424 -8.99 3.84 4.14
CA VAL A 424 -10.02 3.55 5.16
C VAL A 424 -10.18 4.76 6.10
N PRO A 425 -11.24 5.57 5.97
CA PRO A 425 -11.59 6.57 6.96
C PRO A 425 -12.22 5.87 8.18
N SER A 426 -11.66 6.05 9.37
CA SER A 426 -12.14 5.40 10.59
C SER A 426 -12.48 6.40 11.68
N PHE A 427 -13.74 6.39 12.11
CA PHE A 427 -14.20 7.16 13.28
C PHE A 427 -14.28 6.29 14.55
N ARG A 428 -14.39 4.97 14.39
CA ARG A 428 -14.64 4.03 15.50
C ARG A 428 -13.39 3.31 15.96
N VAL A 429 -12.39 3.17 15.09
CA VAL A 429 -11.11 2.47 15.33
C VAL A 429 -11.33 1.03 15.80
N GLN A 430 -12.20 0.30 15.10
CA GLN A 430 -12.52 -1.09 15.43
C GLN A 430 -11.41 -2.01 14.90
N VAL A 431 -10.52 -2.43 15.81
CA VAL A 431 -9.28 -3.16 15.48
C VAL A 431 -9.54 -4.41 14.65
N ASP A 432 -10.56 -5.21 14.96
CA ASP A 432 -10.88 -6.45 14.23
C ASP A 432 -11.16 -6.21 12.73
N TYR A 433 -11.97 -5.19 12.40
CA TYR A 433 -12.27 -4.83 11.02
C TYR A 433 -11.06 -4.21 10.32
N LEU A 434 -10.35 -3.29 10.99
CA LEU A 434 -9.12 -2.69 10.46
C LEU A 434 -8.06 -3.76 10.20
N GLN A 435 -7.91 -4.74 11.08
CA GLN A 435 -7.00 -5.86 10.91
C GLN A 435 -7.43 -6.77 9.75
N SER A 436 -8.72 -7.08 9.61
CA SER A 436 -9.24 -7.86 8.48
C SER A 436 -8.94 -7.17 7.14
N ILE A 437 -9.18 -5.85 7.04
CA ILE A 437 -8.85 -5.05 5.84
C ILE A 437 -7.33 -5.00 5.61
N CYS A 438 -6.54 -4.68 6.63
CA CYS A 438 -5.07 -4.56 6.53
C CYS A 438 -4.36 -5.91 6.28
N SER A 439 -5.04 -7.03 6.51
CA SER A 439 -4.52 -8.39 6.26
C SER A 439 -4.84 -8.91 4.85
N LEU A 440 -5.50 -8.12 4.01
CA LEU A 440 -5.86 -8.54 2.64
C LEU A 440 -4.63 -8.97 1.83
N LYS A 441 -4.76 -10.09 1.13
CA LYS A 441 -3.68 -10.72 0.37
C LYS A 441 -3.36 -9.89 -0.88
N VAL A 442 -2.22 -9.20 -0.87
CA VAL A 442 -1.75 -8.41 -2.03
C VAL A 442 -1.31 -9.34 -3.17
N PRO A 443 -1.91 -9.25 -4.38
CA PRO A 443 -1.55 -10.11 -5.51
C PRO A 443 -0.15 -9.81 -6.07
N LYS A 444 0.50 -10.80 -6.69
CA LYS A 444 1.89 -10.67 -7.20
C LYS A 444 2.13 -9.51 -8.18
N LYS A 445 1.12 -9.03 -8.91
CA LYS A 445 1.19 -7.91 -9.87
C LYS A 445 0.67 -6.57 -9.34
N VAL A 446 0.30 -6.52 -8.06
CA VAL A 446 -0.17 -5.31 -7.39
C VAL A 446 0.90 -4.88 -6.37
N THR A 447 1.08 -3.56 -6.21
CA THR A 447 1.76 -2.95 -5.08
C THR A 447 0.74 -2.09 -4.34
N THR A 448 0.65 -2.24 -3.02
CA THR A 448 -0.39 -1.61 -2.20
C THR A 448 0.15 -1.11 -0.87
N ASN A 449 -0.25 0.10 -0.49
CA ASN A 449 -0.23 0.57 0.89
C ASN A 449 -1.66 0.62 1.43
N PHE A 450 -1.85 0.34 2.72
CA PHE A 450 -3.12 0.53 3.41
C PHE A 450 -3.04 1.82 4.24
N ILE A 451 -3.91 2.78 3.96
CA ILE A 451 -3.90 4.12 4.52
C ILE A 451 -5.15 4.30 5.39
N VAL A 452 -4.98 4.24 6.70
CA VAL A 452 -6.05 4.39 7.69
C VAL A 452 -6.05 5.82 8.23
N ILE A 453 -7.13 6.56 7.94
CA ILE A 453 -7.30 7.94 8.38
C ILE A 453 -8.27 7.98 9.57
N ILE A 454 -7.73 8.18 10.77
CA ILE A 454 -8.49 8.25 12.01
C ILE A 454 -9.11 9.64 12.20
N ASP A 455 -10.43 9.71 12.31
CA ASP A 455 -11.18 10.97 12.49
C ASP A 455 -11.66 11.20 13.94
N ASN A 456 -11.17 10.36 14.87
CA ASN A 456 -11.51 10.36 16.28
C ASN A 456 -10.27 10.12 17.13
N LYS A 457 -9.61 11.22 17.53
CA LYS A 457 -8.39 11.20 18.37
C LYS A 457 -8.61 10.40 19.65
N GLU A 458 -9.75 10.59 20.31
CA GLU A 458 -10.06 9.96 21.59
C GLU A 458 -10.23 8.44 21.44
N ALA A 459 -10.74 7.95 20.30
CA ALA A 459 -10.79 6.53 19.99
C ALA A 459 -9.40 5.94 19.73
N LEU A 460 -8.55 6.64 18.96
CA LEU A 460 -7.17 6.22 18.72
C LEU A 460 -6.38 6.08 20.03
N LEU A 461 -6.47 7.07 20.91
CA LEU A 461 -5.75 7.08 22.19
C LEU A 461 -6.17 5.93 23.11
N ARG A 462 -7.47 5.58 23.16
CA ARG A 462 -7.93 4.40 23.91
C ARG A 462 -7.35 3.11 23.32
N VAL A 463 -7.52 2.90 22.01
CA VAL A 463 -7.03 1.69 21.33
C VAL A 463 -5.51 1.55 21.48
N ALA A 464 -4.74 2.63 21.37
CA ALA A 464 -3.30 2.58 21.57
C ALA A 464 -2.90 2.21 23.01
N SER A 465 -3.63 2.72 24.02
CA SER A 465 -3.41 2.36 25.44
C SER A 465 -3.78 0.90 25.72
N ASP A 466 -4.88 0.42 25.15
CA ASP A 466 -5.30 -0.99 25.22
C ASP A 466 -4.30 -1.95 24.52
N LEU A 467 -3.57 -1.46 23.51
CA LEU A 467 -2.58 -2.23 22.74
C LEU A 467 -1.14 -2.16 23.28
N SER A 468 -0.80 -1.19 24.13
CA SER A 468 0.57 -0.97 24.61
C SER A 468 0.88 -1.60 25.97
N ASP A 469 -0.12 -2.18 26.66
CA ASP A 469 -0.08 -2.73 28.03
C ASP A 469 0.48 -1.77 29.12
N CYS A 470 0.84 -0.55 28.76
CA CYS A 470 1.63 0.39 29.54
C CYS A 470 1.39 1.83 29.07
N ARG A 471 1.22 2.74 30.05
CA ARG A 471 1.10 4.21 29.97
C ARG A 471 -0.32 4.76 29.75
N ASN A 472 -0.66 5.76 30.58
CA ASN A 472 -1.86 6.60 30.49
C ASN A 472 -1.62 7.92 29.72
N ASP A 473 -0.37 8.21 29.35
CA ASP A 473 0.04 9.43 28.64
C ASP A 473 0.77 9.02 27.37
N ILE A 474 0.02 8.98 26.27
CA ILE A 474 0.46 8.58 24.93
C ILE A 474 0.10 9.74 23.99
N SER A 475 1.07 10.27 23.27
CA SER A 475 0.82 11.31 22.26
C SER A 475 0.08 10.74 21.05
N VAL A 476 -0.53 11.61 20.24
CA VAL A 476 -1.23 11.18 19.01
C VAL A 476 -0.29 10.46 18.05
N SER A 477 0.96 10.92 17.92
CA SER A 477 1.95 10.28 17.04
C SER A 477 2.41 8.91 17.56
N GLU A 478 2.55 8.74 18.88
CA GLU A 478 2.85 7.42 19.44
C GLU A 478 1.67 6.46 19.23
N ALA A 479 0.43 6.95 19.38
CA ALA A 479 -0.77 6.17 19.16
C ALA A 479 -0.98 5.78 17.69
N GLU A 480 -0.65 6.67 16.73
CA GLU A 480 -0.54 6.34 15.30
C GLU A 480 0.44 5.17 15.09
N GLY A 481 1.67 5.29 15.60
CA GLY A 481 2.71 4.26 15.45
C GLY A 481 2.39 2.91 16.12
N ILE A 482 1.74 2.92 17.29
CA ILE A 482 1.28 1.70 17.97
C ILE A 482 0.26 0.94 17.12
N LEU A 483 -0.74 1.64 16.58
CA LEU A 483 -1.77 1.03 15.73
C LEU A 483 -1.20 0.59 14.38
N GLU A 484 -0.31 1.40 13.78
CA GLU A 484 0.40 1.08 12.52
C GLU A 484 1.22 -0.21 12.67
N HIS A 485 2.04 -0.31 13.73
CA HIS A 485 2.82 -1.51 14.04
C HIS A 485 1.93 -2.73 14.33
N TYR A 486 0.80 -2.55 15.03
CA TYR A 486 -0.13 -3.64 15.30
C TYR A 486 -0.73 -4.21 14.00
N LEU A 487 -1.22 -3.35 13.12
CA LEU A 487 -1.85 -3.75 11.85
C LEU A 487 -0.82 -4.32 10.86
N ALA A 488 0.41 -3.82 10.87
CA ALA A 488 1.50 -4.29 10.01
C ALA A 488 1.97 -5.73 10.30
N LYS A 489 1.54 -6.34 11.41
CA LYS A 489 1.83 -7.76 11.74
C LYS A 489 1.35 -8.74 10.67
N ALA A 490 0.38 -8.36 9.83
CA ALA A 490 -0.06 -9.15 8.68
C ALA A 490 0.94 -9.19 7.51
N GLY A 491 2.02 -8.38 7.55
CA GLY A 491 3.08 -8.34 6.55
C GLY A 491 2.88 -7.34 5.41
N ASN A 492 1.80 -6.56 5.45
CA ASN A 492 1.49 -5.47 4.50
C ASN A 492 2.03 -4.12 5.00
N THR A 493 2.29 -3.18 4.08
CA THR A 493 2.63 -1.79 4.41
C THR A 493 1.38 -1.04 4.85
N ILE A 494 1.35 -0.61 6.12
CA ILE A 494 0.24 0.14 6.71
C ILE A 494 0.72 1.55 7.02
N ARG A 495 -0.17 2.54 6.89
CA ARG A 495 0.01 3.92 7.32
C ARG A 495 -1.19 4.37 8.14
N VAL A 496 -0.99 4.85 9.36
CA VAL A 496 -2.04 5.38 10.23
C VAL A 496 -1.86 6.88 10.43
N ARG A 497 -2.92 7.67 10.25
CA ARG A 497 -2.88 9.13 10.37
C ARG A 497 -4.14 9.66 11.05
N CYS A 498 -4.00 10.52 12.05
CA CYS A 498 -5.11 11.06 12.84
C CYS A 498 -5.40 12.52 12.50
N ASN A 499 -6.66 12.84 12.23
CA ASN A 499 -7.12 14.22 12.09
C ASN A 499 -7.08 14.92 13.47
N LYS A 500 -6.82 16.24 13.46
CA LYS A 500 -6.76 17.05 14.68
C LYS A 500 -8.13 17.17 15.39
N PHE A 501 -9.20 17.00 14.63
CA PHE A 501 -10.60 17.04 15.04
C PHE A 501 -11.43 16.25 14.03
N ASN A 502 -12.63 15.81 14.43
CA ASN A 502 -13.58 15.16 13.53
C ASN A 502 -13.90 16.09 12.35
N LEU A 503 -13.47 15.71 11.15
CA LEU A 503 -13.70 16.39 9.88
C LEU A 503 -14.77 15.69 9.03
N GLY A 504 -15.09 14.42 9.31
CA GLY A 504 -16.03 13.59 8.58
C GLY A 504 -15.38 12.72 7.49
N ALA A 505 -16.18 11.82 6.92
CA ALA A 505 -15.71 10.83 5.96
C ALA A 505 -15.09 11.46 4.69
N SER A 506 -15.75 12.45 4.06
CA SER A 506 -15.24 13.14 2.87
C SER A 506 -13.83 13.72 3.05
N ALA A 507 -13.62 14.45 4.16
CA ALA A 507 -12.32 15.06 4.47
C ALA A 507 -11.26 14.02 4.82
N SER A 508 -11.65 12.94 5.50
CA SER A 508 -10.75 11.83 5.82
C SER A 508 -10.31 11.07 4.56
N ARG A 509 -11.23 10.82 3.62
CA ARG A 509 -10.90 10.24 2.31
C ARG A 509 -10.00 11.18 1.49
N ASN A 510 -10.25 12.50 1.52
CA ASN A 510 -9.35 13.49 0.90
C ASN A 510 -7.93 13.43 1.46
N ARG A 511 -7.76 13.39 2.79
CA ARG A 511 -6.44 13.21 3.39
C ARG A 511 -5.78 11.89 2.96
N GLY A 512 -6.55 10.82 2.85
CA GLY A 512 -6.05 9.55 2.31
C GLY A 512 -5.58 9.68 0.85
N LEU A 513 -6.29 10.46 0.02
CA LEU A 513 -5.88 10.76 -1.36
C LEU A 513 -4.58 11.61 -1.40
N ASP A 514 -4.35 12.46 -0.42
CA ASP A 514 -3.13 13.27 -0.34
C ASP A 514 -1.93 12.45 0.19
N GLU A 515 -2.17 11.45 1.04
CA GLU A 515 -1.16 10.47 1.51
C GLU A 515 -0.83 9.38 0.45
N SER A 516 -1.75 9.13 -0.49
CA SER A 516 -1.66 8.12 -1.56
C SER A 516 -0.91 8.66 -2.79
N ALA A 517 -0.05 7.82 -3.37
CA ALA A 517 0.61 8.08 -4.66
C ALA A 517 0.34 7.00 -5.72
N ALA A 518 -0.49 5.99 -5.41
CA ALA A 518 -0.92 4.97 -6.36
C ALA A 518 -1.74 5.52 -7.54
N GLU A 519 -1.68 4.78 -8.65
CA GLU A 519 -2.46 5.01 -9.88
C GLU A 519 -3.95 4.75 -9.66
N TYR A 520 -4.27 3.79 -8.78
CA TYR A 520 -5.63 3.44 -8.38
C TYR A 520 -5.79 3.54 -6.87
N VAL A 521 -6.99 3.90 -6.44
CA VAL A 521 -7.35 4.07 -5.04
C VAL A 521 -8.64 3.31 -4.75
N LEU A 522 -8.58 2.30 -3.89
CA LEU A 522 -9.74 1.58 -3.36
C LEU A 522 -10.20 2.24 -2.06
N ASN A 523 -11.43 2.72 -2.03
CA ASN A 523 -12.08 3.20 -0.81
C ASN A 523 -12.83 2.05 -0.15
N LEU A 524 -12.63 1.88 1.16
CA LEU A 524 -13.35 0.97 2.05
C LEU A 524 -13.77 1.73 3.31
N ASP A 525 -14.88 1.34 3.94
CA ASP A 525 -15.30 1.86 5.26
C ASP A 525 -14.75 1.01 6.42
N ASP A 526 -14.72 1.56 7.64
CA ASP A 526 -14.03 0.98 8.81
C ASP A 526 -14.75 -0.17 9.54
N ASP A 527 -15.93 -0.61 9.08
CA ASP A 527 -16.71 -1.71 9.64
C ASP A 527 -17.02 -2.83 8.63
N LEU A 528 -16.20 -3.01 7.61
CA LEU A 528 -16.40 -4.01 6.57
C LEU A 528 -15.61 -5.30 6.81
N VAL A 529 -16.21 -6.45 6.48
CA VAL A 529 -15.50 -7.73 6.35
C VAL A 529 -15.27 -7.99 4.85
N PRO A 530 -14.07 -7.77 4.31
CA PRO A 530 -13.77 -8.09 2.92
C PRO A 530 -13.58 -9.61 2.72
N ASP A 531 -13.84 -10.11 1.50
CA ASP A 531 -13.36 -11.45 1.11
C ASP A 531 -11.83 -11.44 0.92
N ASP A 532 -11.16 -12.53 1.28
CA ASP A 532 -9.68 -12.67 1.25
C ASP A 532 -9.03 -12.35 -0.12
N ASP A 533 -9.80 -12.52 -1.21
CA ASP A 533 -9.35 -12.31 -2.58
C ASP A 533 -9.79 -10.95 -3.19
N LEU A 534 -10.34 -10.02 -2.40
CA LEU A 534 -10.82 -8.70 -2.85
C LEU A 534 -9.82 -7.98 -3.77
N LEU A 535 -8.56 -7.87 -3.33
CA LEU A 535 -7.49 -7.23 -4.10
C LEU A 535 -7.08 -8.05 -5.34
N GLU A 536 -7.28 -9.37 -5.34
CA GLU A 536 -7.04 -10.22 -6.50
C GLU A 536 -8.10 -10.00 -7.59
N GLN A 537 -9.37 -9.84 -7.20
CA GLN A 537 -10.46 -9.56 -8.13
C GLN A 537 -10.31 -8.17 -8.77
N TYR A 538 -10.02 -7.13 -7.97
CA TYR A 538 -9.69 -5.80 -8.51
C TYR A 538 -8.42 -5.82 -9.36
N GLY A 539 -7.33 -6.42 -8.86
CA GLY A 539 -6.06 -6.50 -9.58
C GLY A 539 -6.17 -7.22 -10.92
N ARG A 540 -6.94 -8.31 -10.99
CA ARG A 540 -7.26 -9.01 -12.25
C ARG A 540 -8.01 -8.08 -13.20
N LYS A 541 -9.06 -7.39 -12.72
CA LYS A 541 -9.86 -6.52 -13.57
C LYS A 541 -9.07 -5.33 -14.12
N LEU A 542 -8.19 -4.74 -13.32
CA LEU A 542 -7.31 -3.64 -13.74
C LEU A 542 -6.32 -4.02 -14.85
N MET A 543 -6.04 -5.31 -15.07
CA MET A 543 -5.23 -5.80 -16.19
C MET A 543 -6.04 -6.01 -17.49
N GLU A 544 -7.37 -5.91 -17.44
CA GLU A 544 -8.27 -6.17 -18.57
C GLU A 544 -8.93 -4.91 -19.15
N ILE A 545 -8.95 -3.80 -18.38
CA ILE A 545 -9.63 -2.56 -18.76
C ILE A 545 -8.75 -1.67 -19.64
N ASP A 546 -9.40 -0.80 -20.42
CA ASP A 546 -8.76 0.27 -21.18
C ASP A 546 -8.71 1.61 -20.41
N GLU A 547 -8.14 2.62 -21.05
CA GLU A 547 -7.99 3.96 -20.47
C GLU A 547 -9.31 4.72 -20.29
N THR A 548 -10.42 4.30 -20.91
CA THR A 548 -11.74 4.95 -20.75
C THR A 548 -12.45 4.54 -19.45
N VAL A 549 -12.00 3.47 -18.80
CA VAL A 549 -12.51 3.03 -17.49
C VAL A 549 -11.79 3.81 -16.39
N VAL A 550 -12.56 4.58 -15.61
CA VAL A 550 -12.06 5.50 -14.57
C VAL A 550 -12.26 4.97 -13.16
N GLY A 551 -12.95 3.84 -13.01
CA GLY A 551 -13.14 3.17 -11.73
C GLY A 551 -13.88 1.84 -11.83
N LEU A 552 -13.89 1.11 -10.72
CA LEU A 552 -14.46 -0.22 -10.58
C LEU A 552 -15.33 -0.27 -9.32
N VAL A 553 -16.60 -0.66 -9.46
CA VAL A 553 -17.56 -0.76 -8.36
C VAL A 553 -17.63 -2.20 -7.86
N GLY A 554 -17.21 -2.44 -6.62
CA GLY A 554 -17.28 -3.74 -5.98
C GLY A 554 -18.67 -4.01 -5.40
N LEU A 555 -18.89 -5.25 -4.96
CA LEU A 555 -20.13 -5.65 -4.30
C LEU A 555 -20.04 -5.35 -2.79
N VAL A 556 -21.01 -4.62 -2.24
CA VAL A 556 -21.20 -4.51 -0.79
C VAL A 556 -22.46 -5.27 -0.40
N ARG A 557 -22.29 -6.40 0.28
CA ARG A 557 -23.37 -7.31 0.67
C ARG A 557 -23.78 -7.08 2.12
N PHE A 558 -25.07 -6.98 2.39
CA PHE A 558 -25.57 -7.09 3.76
C PHE A 558 -25.76 -8.58 4.14
N PRO A 559 -25.48 -8.98 5.40
CA PRO A 559 -25.67 -10.35 5.86
C PRO A 559 -27.10 -10.87 5.60
N ARG A 560 -27.22 -12.00 4.91
CA ARG A 560 -28.47 -12.75 4.79
C ARG A 560 -28.37 -14.02 5.61
N SER A 561 -29.38 -14.29 6.44
CA SER A 561 -29.47 -15.53 7.20
C SER A 561 -30.93 -15.92 7.44
N PRO A 562 -31.21 -17.22 7.66
CA PRO A 562 -32.48 -17.70 8.23
C PRO A 562 -32.97 -16.88 9.43
N ASP A 563 -32.04 -16.47 10.30
CA ASP A 563 -32.28 -15.77 11.56
C ASP A 563 -32.09 -14.25 11.48
N ILE A 564 -32.25 -13.67 10.28
CA ILE A 564 -32.19 -12.21 10.10
C ILE A 564 -33.24 -11.51 11.00
N PRO A 565 -32.82 -10.56 11.86
CA PRO A 565 -33.75 -9.82 12.70
C PRO A 565 -34.79 -9.04 11.89
N LEU A 566 -36.02 -8.97 12.41
CA LEU A 566 -37.16 -8.27 11.77
C LEU A 566 -36.80 -6.87 11.24
N ARG A 567 -36.06 -6.08 12.03
CA ARG A 567 -35.57 -4.75 11.64
C ARG A 567 -34.59 -4.75 10.46
N HIS A 568 -33.73 -5.77 10.35
CA HIS A 568 -32.76 -5.89 9.25
C HIS A 568 -33.44 -6.42 7.98
N ALA A 569 -34.39 -7.35 8.12
CA ALA A 569 -35.29 -7.73 7.03
C ALA A 569 -36.08 -6.51 6.50
N ALA A 570 -36.56 -5.63 7.39
CA ALA A 570 -37.21 -4.39 7.01
C ALA A 570 -36.28 -3.39 6.28
N VAL A 571 -34.98 -3.35 6.61
CA VAL A 571 -33.97 -2.56 5.85
C VAL A 571 -33.78 -3.11 4.44
N LEU A 572 -33.73 -4.44 4.26
CA LEU A 572 -33.68 -5.04 2.92
C LEU A 572 -34.99 -4.81 2.15
N MET A 573 -36.15 -4.93 2.82
CA MET A 573 -37.48 -4.70 2.22
C MET A 573 -37.82 -3.24 1.95
N SER A 574 -37.07 -2.26 2.49
CA SER A 574 -37.25 -0.85 2.12
C SER A 574 -36.60 -0.53 0.78
N ASN A 575 -35.74 -1.43 0.28
CA ASN A 575 -34.92 -1.24 -0.93
C ASN A 575 -34.09 0.06 -0.86
N LEU A 576 -33.78 0.57 0.34
CA LEU A 576 -32.91 1.74 0.51
C LEU A 576 -31.44 1.38 0.33
N THR A 577 -31.04 0.18 0.75
CA THR A 577 -29.67 -0.32 0.63
C THR A 577 -29.34 -0.93 -0.75
N TYR A 578 -30.20 -0.74 -1.74
CA TYR A 578 -30.07 -1.43 -3.03
C TYR A 578 -28.81 -1.04 -3.83
N MET A 579 -28.24 0.14 -3.57
CA MET A 579 -27.03 0.64 -4.23
C MET A 579 -25.74 0.01 -3.71
N PHE A 580 -25.75 -0.53 -2.49
CA PHE A 580 -24.64 -1.35 -1.99
C PHE A 580 -24.43 -2.61 -2.85
N GLU A 581 -25.52 -3.17 -3.39
CA GLU A 581 -25.50 -4.36 -4.24
C GLU A 581 -25.59 -4.04 -5.75
N ILE A 582 -25.33 -2.79 -6.17
CA ILE A 582 -25.43 -2.40 -7.59
C ILE A 582 -24.53 -3.24 -8.50
N ALA A 583 -23.34 -3.65 -8.01
CA ALA A 583 -22.36 -4.40 -8.79
C ALA A 583 -22.81 -5.81 -9.21
N GLU A 584 -23.80 -6.41 -8.56
CA GLU A 584 -24.33 -7.75 -8.91
C GLU A 584 -25.51 -7.67 -9.90
N ARG A 585 -26.06 -6.47 -10.16
CA ARG A 585 -27.23 -6.33 -11.04
C ARG A 585 -26.83 -6.50 -12.51
N SER A 586 -27.46 -7.45 -13.19
CA SER A 586 -27.27 -7.73 -14.62
C SER A 586 -27.58 -6.54 -15.54
N GLU A 587 -28.47 -5.65 -15.11
CA GLU A 587 -28.80 -4.43 -15.85
C GLU A 587 -27.78 -3.30 -15.63
N MET A 588 -26.81 -3.48 -14.72
CA MET A 588 -25.87 -2.43 -14.28
C MET A 588 -24.42 -2.88 -14.40
N HIS A 589 -23.99 -3.24 -15.60
CA HIS A 589 -22.58 -3.50 -15.89
C HIS A 589 -21.71 -2.22 -15.83
N ASN A 590 -22.30 -1.05 -16.09
CA ASN A 590 -21.63 0.26 -16.16
C ASN A 590 -22.34 1.34 -15.30
N PRO A 591 -22.41 1.15 -13.97
CA PRO A 591 -23.11 2.07 -13.09
C PRO A 591 -22.47 3.47 -13.12
N ALA A 592 -23.27 4.52 -12.91
CA ALA A 592 -22.74 5.90 -12.90
C ALA A 592 -21.97 6.25 -11.61
N TRP A 593 -22.19 5.48 -10.54
CA TRP A 593 -21.55 5.61 -9.23
C TRP A 593 -21.72 4.31 -8.46
N GLY A 594 -21.03 4.20 -7.32
CA GLY A 594 -21.23 3.13 -6.33
C GLY A 594 -20.87 3.64 -4.95
N VAL A 595 -21.30 2.92 -3.91
CA VAL A 595 -21.07 3.32 -2.52
C VAL A 595 -19.57 3.37 -2.21
N THR A 596 -19.15 4.38 -1.44
CA THR A 596 -17.74 4.58 -1.04
C THR A 596 -17.16 3.48 -0.17
N ALA A 597 -18.01 2.59 0.36
CA ALA A 597 -17.63 1.38 1.09
C ALA A 597 -16.90 0.31 0.26
N ASN A 598 -17.02 0.28 -1.07
CA ASN A 598 -16.26 -0.67 -1.92
C ASN A 598 -16.17 -0.19 -3.37
N ILE A 599 -15.41 0.89 -3.57
CA ILE A 599 -15.23 1.49 -4.88
C ILE A 599 -13.79 1.91 -5.13
N LEU A 600 -13.29 1.50 -6.28
CA LEU A 600 -11.96 1.83 -6.76
C LEU A 600 -12.05 2.89 -7.85
N PHE A 601 -11.21 3.93 -7.77
CA PHE A 601 -11.07 4.93 -8.82
C PHE A 601 -9.64 4.98 -9.33
N ARG A 602 -9.45 5.34 -10.61
CA ARG A 602 -8.17 5.87 -11.07
C ARG A 602 -7.96 7.23 -10.39
N ARG A 603 -6.73 7.50 -9.95
CA ARG A 603 -6.37 8.77 -9.32
C ARG A 603 -6.66 9.94 -10.26
N THR A 604 -7.25 11.00 -9.71
CA THR A 604 -7.43 12.30 -10.37
C THR A 604 -7.26 13.43 -9.35
N ASN A 605 -7.22 14.67 -9.84
CA ASN A 605 -7.16 15.87 -8.98
C ASN A 605 -8.51 16.18 -8.30
N VAL A 606 -9.56 15.37 -8.55
CA VAL A 606 -10.86 15.52 -7.91
C VAL A 606 -10.77 15.11 -6.43
N ARG A 607 -11.39 15.91 -5.57
CA ARG A 607 -11.52 15.67 -4.12
C ARG A 607 -13.01 15.58 -3.73
N PHE A 608 -13.33 14.81 -2.70
CA PHE A 608 -14.67 14.74 -2.10
C PHE A 608 -15.09 16.11 -1.58
N ASP A 609 -16.34 16.51 -1.83
CA ASP A 609 -16.84 17.81 -1.38
C ASP A 609 -17.19 17.75 0.12
N LEU A 610 -16.91 18.85 0.83
CA LEU A 610 -17.13 19.00 2.27
C LEU A 610 -18.52 19.57 2.60
N ILE A 611 -19.34 19.87 1.60
CA ILE A 611 -20.75 20.28 1.79
C ILE A 611 -21.65 19.13 2.29
N TYR A 612 -21.24 17.89 2.07
CA TYR A 612 -21.99 16.70 2.47
C TYR A 612 -21.85 16.42 3.98
N ALA A 613 -22.80 15.66 4.53
CA ALA A 613 -22.81 15.39 5.97
C ALA A 613 -21.59 14.56 6.37
N LYS A 614 -21.00 14.86 7.55
CA LYS A 614 -19.80 14.16 8.05
C LYS A 614 -19.96 12.64 8.18
N THR A 615 -21.19 12.20 8.39
CA THR A 615 -21.63 10.79 8.51
C THR A 615 -21.94 10.13 7.17
N GLY A 616 -21.64 10.78 6.04
CA GLY A 616 -21.99 10.34 4.70
C GLY A 616 -23.38 10.82 4.25
N GLY A 617 -23.58 10.75 2.93
CA GLY A 617 -24.85 11.02 2.24
C GLY A 617 -24.65 11.90 1.01
N GLY A 618 -24.44 11.26 -0.14
CA GLY A 618 -24.39 11.90 -1.46
C GLY A 618 -23.00 12.32 -1.92
N GLU A 619 -21.97 12.18 -1.08
CA GLU A 619 -20.59 12.46 -1.47
C GLU A 619 -20.03 11.43 -2.46
N ASP A 620 -20.55 10.21 -2.41
CA ASP A 620 -20.22 9.09 -3.28
C ASP A 620 -20.73 9.31 -4.72
N VAL A 621 -22.00 9.69 -4.86
CA VAL A 621 -22.60 10.10 -6.14
C VAL A 621 -21.86 11.28 -6.74
N ASP A 622 -21.63 12.33 -5.94
CA ASP A 622 -20.95 13.55 -6.40
C ASP A 622 -19.51 13.29 -6.84
N TYR A 623 -18.75 12.55 -6.04
CA TYR A 623 -17.37 12.24 -6.37
C TYR A 623 -17.27 11.41 -7.65
N ALA A 624 -18.09 10.36 -7.78
CA ALA A 624 -18.12 9.52 -8.97
C ALA A 624 -18.45 10.30 -10.26
N LEU A 625 -19.44 11.19 -10.20
CA LEU A 625 -19.83 12.02 -11.35
C LEU A 625 -18.72 13.02 -11.72
N ARG A 626 -18.10 13.69 -10.74
CA ARG A 626 -17.02 14.65 -11.02
C ARG A 626 -15.72 13.98 -11.48
N VAL A 627 -15.38 12.79 -10.97
CA VAL A 627 -14.26 11.98 -11.49
C VAL A 627 -14.52 11.58 -12.94
N THR A 628 -15.75 11.17 -13.25
CA THR A 628 -16.18 10.83 -14.62
C THR A 628 -16.06 12.04 -15.57
N GLU A 629 -16.57 13.20 -15.16
CA GLU A 629 -16.52 14.46 -15.92
C GLU A 629 -15.07 14.93 -16.13
N ALA A 630 -14.26 14.98 -15.07
CA ALA A 630 -12.85 15.37 -15.14
C ALA A 630 -12.00 14.43 -16.01
N SER A 631 -12.44 13.19 -16.20
CA SER A 631 -11.81 12.18 -17.06
C SER A 631 -12.40 12.16 -18.49
N GLY A 632 -13.09 13.22 -18.91
CA GLY A 632 -13.64 13.33 -20.27
C GLY A 632 -14.89 12.48 -20.54
N GLY A 633 -15.64 12.10 -19.51
CA GLY A 633 -16.84 11.27 -19.65
C GLY A 633 -16.56 9.76 -19.62
N GLY A 634 -15.53 9.33 -18.89
CA GLY A 634 -15.18 7.92 -18.72
C GLY A 634 -16.27 7.06 -18.05
N THR A 635 -15.97 5.78 -17.81
CA THR A 635 -16.96 4.82 -17.28
C THR A 635 -16.49 4.12 -16.01
N LEU A 636 -17.44 3.75 -15.14
CA LEU A 636 -17.20 2.78 -14.08
C LEU A 636 -17.70 1.41 -14.55
N LEU A 637 -17.03 0.35 -14.12
CA LEU A 637 -17.47 -1.03 -14.39
C LEU A 637 -17.72 -1.79 -13.09
N SER A 638 -18.73 -2.65 -13.09
CA SER A 638 -19.03 -3.50 -11.94
C SER A 638 -18.10 -4.73 -11.85
N VAL A 639 -17.66 -5.03 -10.63
CA VAL A 639 -16.81 -6.18 -10.29
C VAL A 639 -17.49 -6.96 -9.15
N PRO A 640 -18.57 -7.72 -9.43
CA PRO A 640 -19.35 -8.40 -8.38
C PRO A 640 -18.55 -9.43 -7.58
N GLN A 641 -17.43 -9.91 -8.10
CA GLN A 641 -16.51 -10.81 -7.42
C GLN A 641 -15.68 -10.09 -6.35
N ALA A 642 -15.43 -8.78 -6.50
CA ALA A 642 -14.73 -7.97 -5.50
C ALA A 642 -15.73 -7.61 -4.39
N ARG A 643 -15.95 -8.54 -3.46
CA ARG A 643 -17.02 -8.46 -2.46
C ARG A 643 -16.51 -8.10 -1.06
N VAL A 644 -17.30 -7.28 -0.38
CA VAL A 644 -17.22 -7.04 1.06
C VAL A 644 -18.58 -7.24 1.71
N VAL A 645 -18.61 -7.54 3.00
CA VAL A 645 -19.82 -7.64 3.80
C VAL A 645 -19.91 -6.45 4.76
N HIS A 646 -20.98 -5.67 4.66
CA HIS A 646 -21.28 -4.55 5.56
C HIS A 646 -22.29 -5.01 6.62
N PRO A 647 -21.98 -4.96 7.93
CA PRO A 647 -22.90 -5.32 8.99
C PRO A 647 -24.09 -4.34 9.03
N PHE A 648 -25.26 -4.77 9.48
CA PHE A 648 -26.35 -3.82 9.69
C PHE A 648 -26.02 -2.84 10.83
N TRP A 649 -26.34 -1.57 10.65
CA TRP A 649 -26.17 -0.56 11.69
C TRP A 649 -26.87 -0.97 12.99
N PRO A 650 -26.22 -0.81 14.16
CA PRO A 650 -26.79 -1.22 15.43
C PRO A 650 -27.95 -0.31 15.86
N GLY A 651 -28.82 -0.85 16.72
CA GLY A 651 -29.83 -0.06 17.44
C GLY A 651 -31.27 -0.51 17.24
N SER A 652 -32.18 0.40 17.59
CA SER A 652 -33.63 0.19 17.51
C SER A 652 -34.19 0.53 16.13
N ILE A 653 -35.47 0.21 15.89
CA ILE A 653 -36.20 0.65 14.70
C ILE A 653 -36.15 2.19 14.56
N PHE A 654 -36.30 2.94 15.65
CA PHE A 654 -36.23 4.41 15.63
C PHE A 654 -34.81 4.91 15.35
N THR A 655 -33.78 4.21 15.82
CA THR A 655 -32.37 4.51 15.52
C THR A 655 -32.10 4.37 14.01
N LEU A 656 -32.57 3.28 13.40
CA LEU A 656 -32.45 3.05 11.96
C LEU A 656 -33.26 4.07 11.13
N ALA A 657 -34.49 4.39 11.55
CA ALA A 657 -35.29 5.43 10.88
C ALA A 657 -34.60 6.80 10.94
N SER A 658 -34.00 7.16 12.08
CA SER A 658 -33.21 8.38 12.25
C SER A 658 -31.93 8.38 11.40
N HIS A 659 -31.30 7.22 11.23
CA HIS A 659 -30.13 7.07 10.35
C HIS A 659 -30.49 7.40 8.89
N PHE A 660 -31.53 6.78 8.31
CA PHE A 660 -31.97 7.09 6.94
C PHE A 660 -32.46 8.54 6.79
N TYR A 661 -33.14 9.08 7.80
CA TYR A 661 -33.52 10.49 7.84
C TYR A 661 -32.27 11.41 7.77
N ASN A 662 -31.23 11.17 8.57
CA ASN A 662 -30.04 12.01 8.57
C ASN A 662 -29.21 11.85 7.28
N TRP A 663 -29.07 10.63 6.76
CA TRP A 663 -28.45 10.37 5.45
C TRP A 663 -29.16 11.20 4.36
N SER A 664 -30.49 11.10 4.26
CA SER A 664 -31.27 11.78 3.21
C SER A 664 -31.20 13.32 3.24
N ILE A 665 -30.85 13.94 4.38
CA ILE A 665 -30.57 15.37 4.47
C ILE A 665 -29.34 15.72 3.62
N GLY A 666 -28.29 14.90 3.66
CA GLY A 666 -27.06 15.04 2.86
C GLY A 666 -27.33 14.86 1.37
N ASP A 667 -27.88 13.70 1.00
CA ASP A 667 -28.31 13.33 -0.35
C ASP A 667 -29.12 14.44 -1.05
N GLY A 668 -30.01 15.12 -0.32
CA GLY A 668 -30.82 16.21 -0.85
C GLY A 668 -30.02 17.40 -1.40
N ALA A 669 -28.70 17.49 -1.20
CA ALA A 669 -27.84 18.49 -1.83
C ALA A 669 -27.59 18.19 -3.33
N LEU A 670 -27.63 16.90 -3.73
CA LEU A 670 -27.44 16.47 -5.12
C LEU A 670 -28.47 17.09 -6.08
N PHE A 671 -29.68 17.37 -5.60
CA PHE A 671 -30.79 17.90 -6.41
C PHE A 671 -30.50 19.30 -6.97
N LYS A 672 -29.78 20.13 -6.20
CA LYS A 672 -29.34 21.46 -6.60
C LYS A 672 -28.08 21.40 -7.47
N ARG A 673 -27.18 20.45 -7.14
CA ARG A 673 -25.87 20.29 -7.77
C ARG A 673 -25.94 19.67 -9.17
N PHE A 674 -26.81 18.68 -9.34
CA PHE A 674 -27.02 17.96 -10.60
C PHE A 674 -28.49 18.01 -11.03
N PRO A 675 -29.07 19.20 -11.28
CA PRO A 675 -30.50 19.36 -11.61
C PRO A 675 -30.90 18.68 -12.92
N GLN A 676 -29.94 18.35 -13.79
CA GLN A 676 -30.13 17.55 -15.02
C GLN A 676 -30.46 16.07 -14.74
N HIS A 677 -30.15 15.56 -13.55
CA HIS A 677 -30.52 14.21 -13.11
C HIS A 677 -31.77 14.22 -12.22
N CYS A 678 -32.51 15.33 -12.18
CA CYS A 678 -33.76 15.46 -11.45
C CYS A 678 -34.97 15.48 -12.39
N TYR A 679 -36.05 14.79 -12.00
CA TYR A 679 -37.33 14.80 -12.72
C TYR A 679 -38.49 15.17 -11.79
N TRP A 680 -39.55 15.75 -12.35
CA TRP A 680 -40.79 16.03 -11.63
C TRP A 680 -41.59 14.75 -11.35
N SER A 681 -42.14 14.63 -10.16
CA SER A 681 -43.00 13.52 -9.74
C SER A 681 -44.19 14.02 -8.91
N PHE A 682 -45.13 13.13 -8.63
CA PHE A 682 -46.21 13.37 -7.67
C PHE A 682 -45.66 13.51 -6.25
N PRO A 683 -46.33 14.25 -5.34
CA PRO A 683 -45.85 14.43 -3.99
C PRO A 683 -45.80 13.10 -3.23
N ASN A 684 -44.71 12.89 -2.48
CA ASN A 684 -44.59 11.77 -1.54
C ASN A 684 -45.45 12.05 -0.29
N LEU A 685 -45.49 11.11 0.66
CA LEU A 685 -46.28 11.27 1.88
C LEU A 685 -45.87 12.53 2.71
N PRO A 686 -44.59 12.81 2.99
CA PRO A 686 -44.18 14.03 3.69
C PRO A 686 -44.55 15.34 2.97
N GLU A 687 -44.35 15.41 1.65
CA GLU A 687 -44.75 16.56 0.83
C GLU A 687 -46.27 16.76 0.86
N THR A 688 -47.03 15.67 0.77
CA THR A 688 -48.50 15.67 0.85
C THR A 688 -49.01 16.15 2.20
N ILE A 689 -48.40 15.70 3.31
CA ILE A 689 -48.70 16.17 4.67
C ILE A 689 -48.39 17.67 4.79
N LEU A 690 -47.26 18.15 4.27
CA LEU A 690 -46.92 19.57 4.30
C LEU A 690 -47.93 20.43 3.53
N LEU A 691 -48.33 20.02 2.32
CA LEU A 691 -49.30 20.73 1.49
C LEU A 691 -50.69 20.78 2.13
N THR A 692 -51.12 19.66 2.73
CA THR A 692 -52.43 19.57 3.40
C THR A 692 -52.45 20.29 4.74
N LEU A 693 -51.31 20.44 5.44
CA LEU A 693 -51.19 21.34 6.59
C LEU A 693 -51.46 22.80 6.20
N LEU A 694 -50.91 23.26 5.06
CA LEU A 694 -51.18 24.60 4.53
C LEU A 694 -52.65 24.76 4.16
N ALA A 695 -53.23 23.78 3.45
CA ALA A 695 -54.66 23.79 3.10
C ALA A 695 -55.57 23.79 4.34
N ARG A 696 -55.22 23.03 5.39
CA ARG A 696 -55.93 23.04 6.68
C ARG A 696 -55.95 24.43 7.31
N MET A 697 -54.83 25.15 7.30
CA MET A 697 -54.78 26.51 7.86
C MET A 697 -55.65 27.50 7.09
N LEU A 698 -55.91 27.26 5.80
CA LEU A 698 -56.80 28.08 4.97
C LEU A 698 -58.28 27.71 5.10
N VAL A 699 -58.59 26.42 5.30
CA VAL A 699 -59.98 25.88 5.29
C VAL A 699 -60.56 25.69 6.71
N GLY A 700 -59.72 25.70 7.76
CA GLY A 700 -60.18 25.59 9.15
C GLY A 700 -60.43 24.16 9.64
N ILE A 701 -59.83 23.15 9.00
CA ILE A 701 -60.05 21.73 9.34
C ILE A 701 -59.62 21.44 10.78
N GLY A 702 -60.44 20.69 11.52
CA GLY A 702 -60.18 20.27 12.89
C GLY A 702 -58.86 19.50 13.05
N LEU A 703 -58.22 19.63 14.21
CA LEU A 703 -56.95 18.92 14.47
C LEU A 703 -57.16 17.40 14.44
N TRP A 704 -58.29 16.92 14.94
CA TRP A 704 -58.61 15.50 14.97
C TRP A 704 -58.80 14.91 13.57
N ASP A 705 -59.58 15.58 12.71
CA ASP A 705 -59.82 15.14 11.33
C ASP A 705 -58.52 15.13 10.52
N TYR A 706 -57.64 16.09 10.79
CA TYR A 706 -56.31 16.14 10.20
C TYR A 706 -55.38 15.01 10.68
N LEU A 707 -55.43 14.64 11.97
CA LEU A 707 -54.70 13.48 12.49
C LEU A 707 -55.25 12.16 11.91
N GLN A 708 -56.58 12.02 11.81
CA GLN A 708 -57.19 10.89 11.12
C GLN A 708 -56.74 10.83 9.65
N PHE A 709 -56.75 11.95 8.95
CA PHE A 709 -56.27 12.04 7.57
C PHE A 709 -54.81 11.57 7.44
N ILE A 710 -53.90 12.00 8.32
CA ILE A 710 -52.51 11.52 8.32
C ILE A 710 -52.47 9.99 8.48
N ILE A 711 -53.20 9.43 9.45
CA ILE A 711 -53.24 7.97 9.69
C ILE A 711 -53.75 7.23 8.44
N HIS A 712 -54.84 7.70 7.82
CA HIS A 712 -55.35 7.10 6.57
C HIS A 712 -54.36 7.22 5.41
N SER A 713 -53.55 8.27 5.36
CA SER A 713 -52.52 8.46 4.34
C SER A 713 -51.39 7.44 4.46
N PHE A 714 -50.94 7.14 5.70
CA PHE A 714 -49.99 6.05 5.97
C PHE A 714 -50.57 4.68 5.59
N VAL A 715 -51.84 4.42 5.91
CA VAL A 715 -52.52 3.17 5.52
C VAL A 715 -52.67 3.06 3.99
N ALA A 716 -52.99 4.15 3.30
CA ALA A 716 -53.12 4.17 1.85
C ALA A 716 -51.79 3.85 1.15
N ASP A 717 -50.70 4.51 1.54
CA ASP A 717 -49.36 4.27 0.98
C ASP A 717 -48.92 2.80 1.17
N PHE A 718 -49.14 2.25 2.37
CA PHE A 718 -48.89 0.83 2.67
C PHE A 718 -49.73 -0.12 1.80
N LEU A 719 -51.04 0.16 1.63
CA LEU A 719 -51.91 -0.68 0.79
C LEU A 719 -51.50 -0.63 -0.69
N VAL A 720 -51.02 0.51 -1.20
CA VAL A 720 -50.53 0.61 -2.59
C VAL A 720 -49.32 -0.32 -2.80
N ASP A 721 -48.34 -0.27 -1.91
CA ASP A 721 -47.14 -1.13 -1.98
C ASP A 721 -47.48 -2.63 -1.88
N LEU A 722 -48.50 -2.98 -1.09
CA LEU A 722 -49.00 -4.35 -0.99
C LEU A 722 -49.70 -4.82 -2.28
N ILE A 723 -50.49 -3.96 -2.91
CA ILE A 723 -51.30 -4.29 -4.10
C ILE A 723 -50.44 -4.38 -5.37
N PHE A 724 -49.51 -3.45 -5.60
CA PHE A 724 -48.77 -3.35 -6.88
C PHE A 724 -47.54 -4.28 -6.98
N GLY A 725 -47.53 -5.38 -6.24
CA GLY A 725 -46.56 -6.48 -6.38
C GLY A 725 -45.21 -6.27 -5.69
N ASP A 726 -44.95 -5.07 -5.19
CA ASP A 726 -43.73 -4.70 -4.47
C ASP A 726 -43.44 -5.62 -3.28
N TYR A 727 -44.47 -6.06 -2.55
CA TYR A 727 -44.35 -7.01 -1.45
C TYR A 727 -43.65 -8.33 -1.85
N LYS A 728 -43.99 -8.92 -3.00
CA LYS A 728 -43.35 -10.17 -3.47
C LYS A 728 -41.90 -9.94 -3.87
N HIS A 729 -41.61 -8.80 -4.53
CA HIS A 729 -40.24 -8.44 -4.90
C HIS A 729 -39.37 -8.18 -3.66
N ARG A 730 -39.85 -7.39 -2.70
CA ARG A 730 -39.15 -7.12 -1.43
C ARG A 730 -38.87 -8.40 -0.63
N ILE A 731 -39.79 -9.36 -0.64
CA ILE A 731 -39.54 -10.71 -0.07
C ILE A 731 -38.39 -11.42 -0.80
N SER A 732 -38.26 -11.32 -2.13
CA SER A 732 -37.15 -11.93 -2.86
C SER A 732 -35.79 -11.30 -2.51
N VAL A 733 -35.74 -9.98 -2.26
CA VAL A 733 -34.51 -9.28 -1.81
C VAL A 733 -34.01 -9.80 -0.46
N VAL A 734 -34.92 -10.08 0.48
CA VAL A 734 -34.57 -10.68 1.79
C VAL A 734 -34.07 -12.12 1.63
N HIS A 735 -34.71 -12.92 0.77
CA HIS A 735 -34.27 -14.29 0.51
C HIS A 735 -32.90 -14.35 -0.18
N GLY A 736 -32.52 -13.34 -0.97
CA GLY A 736 -31.27 -13.31 -1.72
C GLY A 736 -31.36 -13.97 -3.10
N ILE A 737 -30.29 -13.83 -3.88
CA ILE A 737 -30.16 -14.34 -5.25
C ILE A 737 -28.99 -15.32 -5.30
N GLY A 738 -29.10 -16.36 -6.12
CA GLY A 738 -28.01 -17.30 -6.39
C GLY A 738 -27.53 -18.06 -5.14
N LYS A 739 -26.23 -17.96 -4.85
CA LYS A 739 -25.57 -18.70 -3.75
C LYS A 739 -25.95 -18.23 -2.36
N ASP A 740 -26.44 -16.99 -2.22
CA ASP A 740 -26.78 -16.38 -0.93
C ASP A 740 -28.28 -16.54 -0.59
N GLN A 741 -28.93 -17.57 -1.15
CA GLN A 741 -30.33 -17.88 -0.83
C GLN A 741 -30.49 -18.41 0.59
N ALA A 742 -31.26 -17.70 1.42
CA ALA A 742 -31.74 -18.20 2.70
C ALA A 742 -32.66 -19.40 2.48
N THR A 743 -32.19 -20.60 2.82
CA THR A 743 -32.83 -21.89 2.50
C THR A 743 -34.15 -22.12 3.24
N THR A 744 -34.37 -21.46 4.38
CA THR A 744 -35.59 -21.57 5.20
C THR A 744 -36.43 -20.28 5.14
N LYS A 745 -37.69 -20.42 4.73
CA LYS A 745 -38.63 -19.30 4.62
C LYS A 745 -39.22 -18.96 5.99
N ARG A 746 -39.28 -17.66 6.34
CA ARG A 746 -40.03 -17.18 7.52
C ARG A 746 -41.55 -17.20 7.24
N SER A 747 -42.35 -17.00 8.27
CA SER A 747 -43.81 -16.90 8.13
C SER A 747 -44.20 -15.66 7.31
N HIS A 748 -45.33 -15.72 6.59
CA HIS A 748 -45.86 -14.56 5.88
C HIS A 748 -46.14 -13.37 6.81
N PHE A 749 -46.49 -13.62 8.07
CA PHE A 749 -46.68 -12.57 9.07
C PHE A 749 -45.37 -11.82 9.39
N PHE A 750 -44.24 -12.51 9.48
CA PHE A 750 -42.93 -11.86 9.66
C PHE A 750 -42.62 -10.89 8.53
N TYR A 751 -42.80 -11.31 7.27
CA TYR A 751 -42.57 -10.45 6.11
C TYR A 751 -43.57 -9.30 6.02
N LEU A 752 -44.82 -9.49 6.45
CA LEU A 752 -45.82 -8.44 6.51
C LEU A 752 -45.42 -7.34 7.49
N VAL A 753 -44.99 -7.71 8.71
CA VAL A 753 -44.50 -6.73 9.70
C VAL A 753 -43.19 -6.07 9.24
N ALA A 754 -42.27 -6.82 8.63
CA ALA A 754 -41.06 -6.26 8.03
C ALA A 754 -41.39 -5.24 6.92
N HIS A 755 -42.45 -5.47 6.13
CA HIS A 755 -42.91 -4.54 5.11
C HIS A 755 -43.50 -3.24 5.69
N VAL A 756 -44.26 -3.32 6.78
CA VAL A 756 -44.74 -2.13 7.51
C VAL A 756 -43.56 -1.28 8.00
N LEU A 757 -42.55 -1.93 8.60
CA LEU A 757 -41.35 -1.26 9.10
C LEU A 757 -40.47 -0.70 7.96
N ALA A 758 -40.41 -1.39 6.82
CA ALA A 758 -39.72 -0.92 5.63
C ALA A 758 -40.27 0.43 5.14
N ASN A 759 -41.60 0.58 5.13
CA ASN A 759 -42.24 1.83 4.72
C ASN A 759 -42.03 2.95 5.76
N LEU A 760 -41.92 2.63 7.06
CA LEU A 760 -41.49 3.60 8.07
C LEU A 760 -40.07 4.13 7.80
N TYR A 761 -39.14 3.29 7.33
CA TYR A 761 -37.79 3.74 6.93
C TYR A 761 -37.82 4.63 5.68
N VAL A 762 -38.65 4.29 4.67
CA VAL A 762 -38.85 5.15 3.48
C VAL A 762 -39.43 6.51 3.88
N VAL A 763 -40.44 6.56 4.75
CA VAL A 763 -40.99 7.84 5.23
C VAL A 763 -39.96 8.64 6.03
N GLY A 764 -39.12 7.98 6.83
CA GLY A 764 -37.98 8.62 7.50
C GLY A 764 -37.03 9.30 6.50
N LEU A 765 -36.64 8.59 5.44
CA LEU A 765 -35.80 9.10 4.34
C LEU A 765 -36.48 10.28 3.60
N GLU A 766 -37.75 10.18 3.23
CA GLU A 766 -38.45 11.26 2.53
C GLU A 766 -38.62 12.51 3.42
N CYS A 767 -38.87 12.33 4.72
CA CYS A 767 -38.93 13.43 5.71
C CYS A 767 -37.58 14.15 5.84
N GLY A 768 -36.48 13.41 5.91
CA GLY A 768 -35.14 13.98 6.04
C GLY A 768 -34.74 14.75 4.77
N ARG A 769 -35.03 14.19 3.60
CA ARG A 769 -34.82 14.87 2.31
C ARG A 769 -35.61 16.18 2.22
N LEU A 770 -36.92 16.15 2.52
CA LEU A 770 -37.77 17.34 2.52
C LEU A 770 -37.25 18.42 3.49
N ARG A 771 -36.84 18.02 4.72
CA ARG A 771 -36.17 18.93 5.66
C ARG A 771 -34.89 19.51 5.09
N GLY A 772 -34.05 18.70 4.45
CA GLY A 772 -32.80 19.15 3.83
C GLY A 772 -33.03 20.23 2.78
N HIS A 773 -34.03 20.04 1.91
CA HIS A 773 -34.41 21.04 0.91
C HIS A 773 -34.95 22.33 1.52
N ILE A 774 -35.83 22.24 2.52
CA ILE A 774 -36.36 23.43 3.22
C ILE A 774 -35.24 24.17 3.95
N GLY A 775 -34.40 23.46 4.70
CA GLY A 775 -33.30 24.04 5.49
C GLY A 775 -32.21 24.71 4.65
N ARG A 776 -32.00 24.27 3.41
CA ARG A 776 -31.08 24.91 2.44
C ARG A 776 -31.76 25.95 1.53
N LEU A 777 -33.06 26.18 1.68
CA LEU A 777 -33.89 27.01 0.79
C LEU A 777 -33.91 26.51 -0.68
N ASP A 778 -33.63 25.22 -0.90
CA ASP A 778 -33.56 24.56 -2.21
C ASP A 778 -34.93 24.06 -2.70
N ILE A 779 -36.02 24.70 -2.27
CA ILE A 779 -37.40 24.26 -2.50
C ILE A 779 -37.68 24.04 -3.99
N ARG A 780 -37.19 24.94 -4.86
CA ARG A 780 -37.30 24.86 -6.34
C ARG A 780 -36.64 23.60 -6.93
N TYR A 781 -35.60 23.07 -6.29
CA TYR A 781 -34.81 21.95 -6.80
C TYR A 781 -35.24 20.62 -6.18
N GLY A 782 -35.77 20.62 -4.96
CA GLY A 782 -36.11 19.41 -4.22
C GLY A 782 -37.59 19.01 -4.19
N VAL A 783 -38.51 19.96 -3.95
CA VAL A 783 -39.91 19.62 -3.67
C VAL A 783 -40.65 19.25 -4.96
N PHE A 784 -41.44 18.17 -4.91
CA PHE A 784 -42.04 17.48 -6.07
C PHE A 784 -41.02 16.96 -7.10
N ARG A 785 -39.73 16.92 -6.76
CA ARG A 785 -38.68 16.38 -7.61
C ARG A 785 -38.14 15.09 -7.03
N ARG A 786 -37.62 14.24 -7.91
CA ARG A 786 -36.92 13.00 -7.55
C ARG A 786 -35.61 12.97 -8.33
N PHE A 787 -34.58 12.45 -7.68
CA PHE A 787 -33.29 12.22 -8.30
C PHE A 787 -33.33 10.90 -9.05
N ASP A 788 -32.81 10.88 -10.27
CA ASP A 788 -32.52 9.63 -10.97
C ASP A 788 -31.21 9.06 -10.45
N TRP A 789 -31.31 8.23 -9.42
CA TRP A 789 -30.16 7.55 -8.84
C TRP A 789 -29.41 6.63 -9.83
N HIS A 790 -29.99 6.34 -10.99
CA HIS A 790 -29.32 5.60 -12.06
C HIS A 790 -28.61 6.50 -13.07
N ILE A 791 -28.80 7.83 -13.03
CA ILE A 791 -28.15 8.81 -13.91
C ILE A 791 -28.34 8.42 -15.39
N GLY A 792 -29.55 8.03 -15.77
CA GLY A 792 -29.88 7.56 -17.12
C GLY A 792 -29.28 6.20 -17.52
N ARG A 793 -28.56 5.48 -16.65
CA ARG A 793 -27.99 4.15 -16.95
C ARG A 793 -29.02 3.02 -16.97
N LEU A 794 -30.16 3.19 -16.30
CA LEU A 794 -31.26 2.22 -16.30
C LEU A 794 -32.46 2.75 -17.10
N ASP A 795 -32.67 2.17 -18.29
CA ASP A 795 -33.68 2.62 -19.23
C ASP A 795 -35.09 2.67 -18.62
N GLY A 796 -35.74 3.83 -18.80
CA GLY A 796 -37.11 4.06 -18.35
C GLY A 796 -37.31 4.15 -16.83
N ALA A 797 -36.27 4.04 -15.99
CA ALA A 797 -36.42 4.04 -14.53
C ALA A 797 -37.16 5.28 -13.97
N PRO A 798 -36.86 6.53 -14.37
CA PRO A 798 -37.65 7.71 -13.99
C PRO A 798 -39.13 7.64 -14.41
N SER A 799 -39.44 7.04 -15.55
CA SER A 799 -40.83 6.91 -16.04
C SER A 799 -41.60 5.84 -15.28
N ASN A 800 -40.95 4.72 -14.95
CA ASN A 800 -41.52 3.66 -14.13
C ASN A 800 -41.78 4.14 -12.69
N PHE A 801 -40.86 4.91 -12.11
CA PHE A 801 -41.05 5.51 -10.78
C PHE A 801 -42.20 6.52 -10.77
N ARG A 802 -42.24 7.48 -11.72
CA ARG A 802 -43.35 8.44 -11.84
C ARG A 802 -44.72 7.77 -11.98
N LYS A 803 -44.81 6.67 -12.75
CA LYS A 803 -46.06 5.90 -12.90
C LYS A 803 -46.55 5.32 -11.57
N ARG A 804 -45.62 4.81 -10.74
CA ARG A 804 -45.92 4.28 -9.40
C ARG A 804 -46.36 5.38 -8.44
N GLU A 805 -45.65 6.50 -8.41
CA GLU A 805 -46.01 7.67 -7.57
C GLU A 805 -47.38 8.25 -7.97
N ALA A 806 -47.70 8.26 -9.28
CA ALA A 806 -49.03 8.64 -9.77
C ALA A 806 -50.12 7.71 -9.21
N GLN A 807 -49.89 6.40 -9.22
CA GLN A 807 -50.84 5.40 -8.69
C GLN A 807 -51.04 5.57 -7.18
N LYS A 808 -49.94 5.79 -6.41
CA LYS A 808 -49.99 6.13 -4.98
C LYS A 808 -50.83 7.39 -4.75
N PHE A 809 -50.54 8.46 -5.47
CA PHE A 809 -51.23 9.74 -5.31
C PHE A 809 -52.72 9.66 -5.68
N CYS A 810 -53.09 8.98 -6.76
CA CYS A 810 -54.50 8.79 -7.14
C CYS A 810 -55.29 8.00 -6.08
N LEU A 811 -54.71 6.95 -5.49
CA LEU A 811 -55.35 6.19 -4.42
C LEU A 811 -55.47 7.01 -3.14
N PHE A 812 -54.42 7.74 -2.78
CA PHE A 812 -54.45 8.71 -1.68
C PHE A 812 -55.57 9.74 -1.84
N VAL A 813 -55.73 10.36 -3.02
CA VAL A 813 -56.81 11.33 -3.30
C VAL A 813 -58.19 10.67 -3.19
N ALA A 814 -58.35 9.43 -3.68
CA ALA A 814 -59.61 8.70 -3.55
C ALA A 814 -60.00 8.43 -2.09
N PHE A 815 -59.04 8.04 -1.24
CA PHE A 815 -59.26 7.89 0.20
C PHE A 815 -59.58 9.23 0.88
N PHE A 816 -58.89 10.31 0.52
CA PHE A 816 -59.18 11.64 1.06
C PHE A 816 -60.61 12.09 0.74
N ILE A 817 -61.06 11.95 -0.51
CA ILE A 817 -62.44 12.29 -0.91
C ILE A 817 -63.47 11.43 -0.17
N HIS A 818 -63.18 10.15 0.07
CA HIS A 818 -64.05 9.28 0.86
C HIS A 818 -64.14 9.68 2.34
N LEU A 819 -63.02 10.13 2.93
CA LEU A 819 -62.98 10.63 4.31
C LEU A 819 -63.76 11.94 4.43
N VAL A 820 -63.50 12.90 3.54
CA VAL A 820 -64.16 14.22 3.52
C VAL A 820 -65.67 14.11 3.26
N ARG A 821 -66.15 13.08 2.56
CA ARG A 821 -67.59 12.81 2.37
C ARG A 821 -68.30 12.20 3.58
N LYS A 822 -67.56 11.81 4.63
CA LYS A 822 -68.10 11.28 5.89
C LYS A 822 -68.05 12.29 7.05
N LEU A 823 -67.38 13.42 6.83
CA LEU A 823 -67.39 14.62 7.66
C LEU A 823 -68.50 15.57 7.17
#